data_AF-S4RRI3-F1
#
_entry.id   AF-S4RRI3-F1
#
_cell.length_a   1.000
_cell.length_b   1.000
_cell.length_c   1.000
_cell.angle_alpha   90.00
_cell.angle_beta   90.00
_cell.angle_gamma   90.00
#
_symmetry.space_group_name_H-M   'P 1'
#
loop_
_entity.id
_entity.type
_entity.pdbx_description
1 polymer ?
#
loop_
_entity_poly.entity_id
_entity_poly.type
_entity_poly.pdbx_seq_one_letter_code
_entity_poly.pdbx_strand_id
1 'polypeptide(L)'
;VCPPECGRRACTKSGQCCHEECLGGCHQAGSEHHCLACRHYWHKGICVLDCPLGTYRYDGWRCVTAEFCQAPYDYSTQNVLHHGDCLPDCPSGYIRNVTRNSMTCTKCDGPCPKVCKYGNVNINSLTAAQELYGCTELDGNLTIDIRGGNNIAAELETNLGLIEMVTGYVKIKRSSALVTLAFLKNLRIIRGDMLDEGNYSFYVLDNQNLQQLWDWTKHNLTVLRGKLYFAFNHKLCMSEIYRMEVVTGTYGRQSRTDLNPKENGDRTSCESKFLRFTGNETSSDKIKLEWYHTWPKYDRDLLSYTVYYKEAPFKNVSEFDQQDACGSNSWTARDLEFRAGLNPQEMSNPSIILLSLKPWTQYAIFVRAFTLTTTSGDINNQGAKSEVVYIRTKANASSIPLDVIAGSNSSTQLVVKWRAPAYPNGNVTHYIVRWQRQHEDPELRKHDYCNKVLKVPRREPATSSIDMEPGARGNQSELDTSLAPEKCCACPKTQAQLRQEAEEAQFMKTFENFLHNQIFATRLRNMHRPDRKRRDMFGTDNTTDSGNSTSSLIGSEEVIPTPVVYTFAEEMVFGKERITITGLRHFTAYRIQIQACNHASELVGCSAPAYVSARTQPHFDADNITGHVKCEVVKNIIYLQWKEPSDPNGLVVLYEVKYQLGGSRFNFSQIQQHCVSRSSYREGKGFQVRHLLPGDYTAHIRAISLSGNGSWTEPFHFRIPD
;
A
#
# COMPACT_ATOMS: atom_id res chain seq x y z
N VAL A 1 -5.78 44.13 -12.45
CA VAL A 1 -6.65 43.90 -11.27
C VAL A 1 -7.85 44.82 -11.42
N CYS A 2 -9.07 44.31 -11.28
CA CYS A 2 -10.31 45.08 -11.51
C CYS A 2 -10.90 45.64 -10.22
N PRO A 3 -11.72 46.70 -10.29
CA PRO A 3 -12.42 47.23 -9.13
C PRO A 3 -13.35 46.19 -8.49
N PRO A 4 -13.53 46.22 -7.15
CA PRO A 4 -14.38 45.26 -6.44
C PRO A 4 -15.85 45.31 -6.89
N GLU A 5 -16.31 46.46 -7.41
CA GLU A 5 -17.65 46.68 -7.97
C GLU A 5 -17.97 45.76 -9.17
N CYS A 6 -16.94 45.32 -9.89
CA CYS A 6 -17.11 44.39 -11.01
C CYS A 6 -17.33 42.94 -10.54
N GLY A 7 -17.03 42.61 -9.28
CA GLY A 7 -17.18 41.27 -8.73
C GLY A 7 -16.35 40.24 -9.51
N ARG A 8 -17.03 39.29 -10.17
CA ARG A 8 -16.41 38.25 -11.01
C ARG A 8 -16.22 38.66 -12.49
N ARG A 9 -16.60 39.89 -12.85
CA ARG A 9 -16.52 40.41 -14.23
C ARG A 9 -15.15 41.01 -14.49
N ALA A 10 -14.73 40.97 -15.76
CA ALA A 10 -13.53 41.67 -16.19
C ALA A 10 -13.75 43.20 -16.22
N CYS A 11 -12.69 43.97 -16.48
CA CYS A 11 -12.74 45.42 -16.59
C CYS A 11 -11.91 45.92 -17.77
N THR A 12 -12.27 47.11 -18.25
CA THR A 12 -11.49 47.88 -19.22
C THR A 12 -10.25 48.49 -18.55
N LYS A 13 -9.33 49.07 -19.35
CA LYS A 13 -8.17 49.81 -18.82
C LYS A 13 -8.55 51.00 -17.92
N SER A 14 -9.74 51.58 -18.12
CA SER A 14 -10.26 52.70 -17.32
C SER A 14 -11.04 52.25 -16.08
N GLY A 15 -11.10 50.94 -15.80
CA GLY A 15 -11.77 50.39 -14.62
C GLY A 15 -13.28 50.15 -14.77
N GLN A 16 -13.87 50.40 -15.94
CA GLN A 16 -15.28 50.10 -16.18
C GLN A 16 -15.51 48.60 -16.37
N CYS A 17 -16.58 48.05 -15.81
CA CYS A 17 -16.87 46.62 -15.87
C CYS A 17 -17.27 46.15 -17.28
N CYS A 18 -16.71 45.02 -17.68
CA CYS A 18 -17.03 44.35 -18.94
C CYS A 18 -18.35 43.58 -18.83
N HIS A 19 -18.81 43.09 -19.98
CA HIS A 19 -19.91 42.13 -20.03
C HIS A 19 -19.59 40.86 -19.22
N GLU A 20 -20.62 40.18 -18.72
CA GLU A 20 -20.46 39.00 -17.85
C GLU A 20 -19.74 37.83 -18.55
N GLU A 21 -19.92 37.76 -19.87
CA GLU A 21 -19.31 36.78 -20.76
C GLU A 21 -17.89 37.14 -21.23
N CYS A 22 -17.34 38.29 -20.83
CA CYS A 22 -15.95 38.65 -21.13
C CYS A 22 -14.98 38.08 -20.08
N LEU A 23 -13.82 37.61 -20.54
CA LEU A 23 -12.72 37.13 -19.70
C LEU A 23 -11.45 37.96 -19.93
N GLY A 24 -10.73 38.28 -18.86
CA GLY A 24 -9.48 39.05 -18.88
C GLY A 24 -9.65 40.56 -19.09
N GLY A 25 -10.48 40.99 -20.03
CA GLY A 25 -10.79 42.40 -20.28
C GLY A 25 -11.69 42.62 -21.50
N CYS A 26 -11.98 43.88 -21.81
CA CYS A 26 -12.79 44.28 -22.97
C CYS A 26 -12.32 45.63 -23.54
N HIS A 27 -12.58 45.85 -24.82
CA HIS A 27 -12.38 47.12 -25.51
C HIS A 27 -13.50 48.13 -25.17
N GLN A 28 -14.72 47.65 -24.92
CA GLN A 28 -15.87 48.47 -24.55
C GLN A 28 -16.61 47.86 -23.36
N ALA A 29 -16.93 48.70 -22.37
CA ALA A 29 -17.65 48.28 -21.17
C ALA A 29 -19.06 47.76 -21.52
N GLY A 30 -19.50 46.70 -20.84
CA GLY A 30 -20.83 46.11 -20.99
C GLY A 30 -21.17 45.46 -22.35
N SER A 31 -20.25 45.37 -23.31
CA SER A 31 -20.52 44.79 -24.63
C SER A 31 -19.99 43.36 -24.77
N GLU A 32 -20.85 42.44 -25.23
CA GLU A 32 -20.53 41.04 -25.55
C GLU A 32 -19.72 40.85 -26.86
N HIS A 33 -19.66 41.88 -27.70
CA HIS A 33 -18.91 41.87 -28.97
C HIS A 33 -17.45 42.31 -28.82
N HIS A 34 -17.15 43.05 -27.76
CA HIS A 34 -15.89 43.77 -27.59
C HIS A 34 -15.05 43.19 -26.46
N CYS A 35 -15.18 41.89 -26.19
CA CYS A 35 -14.35 41.18 -25.22
C CYS A 35 -12.97 40.85 -25.81
N LEU A 36 -11.93 40.81 -24.97
CA LEU A 36 -10.60 40.30 -25.37
C LEU A 36 -10.61 38.78 -25.55
N ALA A 37 -11.33 38.09 -24.68
CA ALA A 37 -11.60 36.67 -24.74
C ALA A 37 -13.00 36.41 -24.16
N CYS A 38 -13.65 35.35 -24.61
CA CYS A 38 -14.92 34.91 -24.05
C CYS A 38 -14.69 34.01 -22.85
N ARG A 39 -15.57 34.13 -21.84
CA ARG A 39 -15.56 33.29 -20.64
C ARG A 39 -16.00 31.86 -20.95
N HIS A 40 -17.04 31.71 -21.77
CA HIS A 40 -17.59 30.42 -22.17
C HIS A 40 -17.31 30.16 -23.65
N TYR A 41 -18.20 30.60 -24.56
CA TYR A 41 -18.06 30.31 -25.98
C TYR A 41 -18.06 31.56 -26.85
N TRP A 42 -17.28 31.52 -27.91
CA TRP A 42 -17.29 32.49 -28.98
C TRP A 42 -18.11 31.99 -30.17
N HIS A 43 -19.05 32.82 -30.67
CA HIS A 43 -19.80 32.53 -31.88
C HIS A 43 -20.02 33.81 -32.70
N LYS A 44 -19.53 33.83 -33.95
CA LYS A 44 -19.73 34.93 -34.92
C LYS A 44 -19.47 36.34 -34.35
N GLY A 45 -18.41 36.49 -33.56
CA GLY A 45 -18.01 37.78 -32.99
C GLY A 45 -18.78 38.18 -31.72
N ILE A 46 -19.43 37.22 -31.05
CA ILE A 46 -20.18 37.43 -29.80
C ILE A 46 -19.72 36.40 -28.77
N CYS A 47 -19.54 36.82 -27.52
CA CYS A 47 -19.37 35.92 -26.39
C CYS A 47 -20.72 35.48 -25.83
N VAL A 48 -20.98 34.17 -25.87
CA VAL A 48 -22.25 33.54 -25.49
C VAL A 48 -22.04 32.51 -24.39
N LEU A 49 -23.06 32.34 -23.55
CA LEU A 49 -23.05 31.37 -22.44
C LEU A 49 -23.10 29.92 -22.92
N ASP A 50 -23.93 29.61 -23.93
CA ASP A 50 -24.02 28.30 -24.57
C ASP A 50 -24.17 28.46 -26.09
N CYS A 51 -23.85 27.40 -26.83
CA CYS A 51 -23.90 27.43 -28.28
C CYS A 51 -25.34 27.52 -28.80
N PRO A 52 -25.63 28.43 -29.75
CA PRO A 52 -26.96 28.56 -30.36
C PRO A 52 -27.45 27.26 -31.02
N LEU A 53 -28.77 27.11 -31.13
CA LEU A 53 -29.40 25.97 -31.81
C LEU A 53 -28.83 25.78 -33.22
N GLY A 54 -28.46 24.54 -33.56
CA GLY A 54 -27.81 24.20 -34.83
C GLY A 54 -26.29 24.37 -34.83
N THR A 55 -25.69 24.75 -33.70
CA THR A 55 -24.23 24.82 -33.51
C THR A 55 -23.79 23.95 -32.32
N TYR A 56 -22.49 23.61 -32.30
CA TYR A 56 -21.90 22.66 -31.36
C TYR A 56 -20.67 23.25 -30.70
N ARG A 57 -20.42 22.91 -29.44
CA ARG A 57 -19.24 23.35 -28.69
C ARG A 57 -18.00 22.62 -29.23
N TYR A 58 -16.91 23.36 -29.41
CA TYR A 58 -15.67 22.85 -29.99
C TYR A 58 -14.45 23.45 -29.28
N ASP A 59 -13.47 22.60 -28.95
CA ASP A 59 -12.24 22.91 -28.19
C ASP A 59 -12.44 23.65 -26.86
N GLY A 60 -13.68 23.66 -26.35
CA GLY A 60 -14.03 24.33 -25.10
C GLY A 60 -14.10 25.86 -25.15
N TRP A 61 -14.03 26.50 -26.32
CA TRP A 61 -14.03 27.98 -26.41
C TRP A 61 -14.85 28.59 -27.55
N ARG A 62 -15.33 27.80 -28.54
CA ARG A 62 -16.13 28.32 -29.66
C ARG A 62 -17.27 27.40 -30.08
N CYS A 63 -18.21 27.97 -30.83
CA CYS A 63 -19.34 27.25 -31.42
C CYS A 63 -19.17 27.07 -32.94
N VAL A 64 -19.27 25.84 -33.42
CA VAL A 64 -19.08 25.44 -34.83
C VAL A 64 -20.34 24.81 -35.41
N THR A 65 -20.49 24.79 -36.73
CA THR A 65 -21.62 24.11 -37.41
C THR A 65 -21.36 22.61 -37.54
N ALA A 66 -22.41 21.82 -37.79
CA ALA A 66 -22.28 20.39 -38.09
C ALA A 66 -21.35 20.14 -39.28
N GLU A 67 -21.43 20.98 -40.32
CA GLU A 67 -20.57 20.92 -41.51
C GLU A 67 -19.10 21.14 -41.18
N PHE A 68 -18.80 22.10 -40.29
CA PHE A 68 -17.43 22.32 -39.82
C PHE A 68 -16.90 21.10 -39.06
N CYS A 69 -17.73 20.45 -38.24
CA CYS A 69 -17.36 19.23 -37.53
C CYS A 69 -17.06 18.06 -38.49
N GLN A 70 -17.74 18.00 -39.65
CA GLN A 70 -17.55 16.97 -40.68
C GLN A 70 -16.24 17.12 -41.47
N ALA A 71 -15.71 18.34 -41.58
CA ALA A 71 -14.56 18.61 -42.42
C ALA A 71 -13.31 17.85 -41.89
N PRO A 72 -12.69 16.96 -42.68
CA PRO A 72 -11.50 16.22 -42.26
C PRO A 72 -10.31 17.19 -42.19
N TYR A 73 -9.82 17.45 -40.98
CA TYR A 73 -8.57 18.19 -40.79
C TYR A 73 -7.34 17.30 -41.08
N ASP A 74 -7.51 15.97 -41.05
CA ASP A 74 -6.47 14.97 -41.36
C ASP A 74 -7.11 13.64 -41.82
N TYR A 75 -6.40 12.85 -42.64
CA TYR A 75 -6.92 11.68 -43.38
C TYR A 75 -7.35 10.47 -42.53
N SER A 76 -7.34 10.53 -41.19
CA SER A 76 -7.47 9.34 -40.33
C SER A 76 -8.57 9.37 -39.26
N THR A 77 -9.17 10.52 -38.92
CA THR A 77 -10.26 10.56 -37.91
C THR A 77 -11.32 11.61 -38.25
N GLN A 78 -12.53 11.18 -38.62
CA GLN A 78 -13.72 12.04 -38.64
C GLN A 78 -14.14 12.38 -37.21
N ASN A 79 -14.46 13.63 -36.91
CA ASN A 79 -15.04 14.02 -35.61
C ASN A 79 -16.46 13.45 -35.44
N VAL A 80 -16.98 13.49 -34.22
CA VAL A 80 -18.32 13.01 -33.84
C VAL A 80 -19.10 14.10 -33.10
N LEU A 81 -20.41 14.05 -33.22
CA LEU A 81 -21.37 14.88 -32.50
C LEU A 81 -21.97 14.08 -31.35
N HIS A 82 -21.84 14.59 -30.13
CA HIS A 82 -22.41 13.99 -28.94
C HIS A 82 -22.89 15.07 -27.96
N HIS A 83 -24.17 15.03 -27.58
CA HIS A 83 -24.78 15.93 -26.58
C HIS A 83 -24.51 17.45 -26.76
N GLY A 84 -24.39 17.93 -28.00
CA GLY A 84 -24.11 19.35 -28.29
C GLY A 84 -22.63 19.69 -28.45
N ASP A 85 -21.74 18.71 -28.31
CA ASP A 85 -20.30 18.84 -28.50
C ASP A 85 -19.85 18.22 -29.82
N CYS A 86 -18.84 18.84 -30.47
CA CYS A 86 -18.09 18.26 -31.57
C CYS A 86 -16.75 17.76 -31.01
N LEU A 87 -16.59 16.44 -30.94
CA LEU A 87 -15.47 15.75 -30.32
C LEU A 87 -14.64 14.98 -31.36
N PRO A 88 -13.33 14.78 -31.16
CA PRO A 88 -12.52 13.96 -32.07
C PRO A 88 -12.94 12.48 -32.07
N ASP A 89 -13.42 11.96 -30.93
CA ASP A 89 -13.96 10.61 -30.83
C ASP A 89 -15.09 10.51 -29.80
N CYS A 90 -15.85 9.40 -29.84
CA CYS A 90 -16.95 9.19 -28.91
C CYS A 90 -16.42 9.08 -27.46
N PRO A 91 -17.12 9.69 -26.49
CA PRO A 91 -16.72 9.59 -25.09
C PRO A 91 -16.87 8.15 -24.58
N SER A 92 -16.19 7.85 -23.48
CA SER A 92 -16.21 6.52 -22.84
C SER A 92 -17.65 6.03 -22.62
N GLY A 93 -17.93 4.80 -23.06
CA GLY A 93 -19.28 4.21 -22.98
C GLY A 93 -20.17 4.45 -24.22
N TYR A 94 -19.64 5.13 -25.25
CA TYR A 94 -20.31 5.28 -26.55
C TYR A 94 -19.42 4.83 -27.71
N ILE A 95 -20.06 4.37 -28.79
CA ILE A 95 -19.43 3.97 -30.05
C ILE A 95 -20.09 4.67 -31.23
N ARG A 96 -19.35 4.84 -32.33
CA ARG A 96 -19.89 5.43 -33.56
C ARG A 96 -20.95 4.52 -34.18
N ASN A 97 -22.06 5.11 -34.61
CA ASN A 97 -23.10 4.35 -35.27
C ASN A 97 -22.70 4.01 -36.73
N VAL A 98 -22.29 2.77 -36.95
CA VAL A 98 -21.73 2.25 -38.22
C VAL A 98 -22.77 2.19 -39.34
N THR A 99 -24.07 2.15 -39.03
CA THR A 99 -25.12 1.86 -40.04
C THR A 99 -25.41 2.98 -41.05
N ARG A 100 -24.73 4.13 -41.01
CA ARG A 100 -24.97 5.21 -42.00
C ARG A 100 -23.90 6.30 -42.14
N ASN A 101 -22.62 6.02 -41.85
CA ASN A 101 -21.63 7.10 -41.71
C ASN A 101 -22.13 8.19 -40.74
N SER A 102 -22.85 7.75 -39.70
CA SER A 102 -23.57 8.63 -38.80
C SER A 102 -22.59 9.22 -37.80
N MET A 103 -22.53 10.54 -37.76
CA MET A 103 -21.66 11.29 -36.86
C MET A 103 -22.14 11.27 -35.41
N THR A 104 -23.10 10.41 -35.06
CA THR A 104 -23.70 10.31 -33.73
C THR A 104 -23.12 9.14 -32.95
N CYS A 105 -22.81 9.38 -31.68
CA CYS A 105 -22.39 8.35 -30.75
C CYS A 105 -23.61 7.62 -30.14
N THR A 106 -23.62 6.29 -30.22
CA THR A 106 -24.62 5.42 -29.59
C THR A 106 -24.07 4.80 -28.32
N LYS A 107 -24.87 4.73 -27.26
CA LYS A 107 -24.47 4.12 -25.99
C LYS A 107 -24.24 2.63 -26.18
N CYS A 108 -23.13 2.12 -25.66
CA CYS A 108 -22.82 0.69 -25.69
C CYS A 108 -23.58 -0.05 -24.58
N ASP A 109 -24.03 -1.27 -24.88
CA ASP A 109 -24.53 -2.20 -23.86
C ASP A 109 -23.35 -2.94 -23.23
N GLY A 110 -22.76 -2.35 -22.20
CA GLY A 110 -21.54 -2.86 -21.55
C GLY A 110 -20.26 -2.13 -22.02
N PRO A 111 -19.06 -2.75 -21.91
CA PRO A 111 -17.83 -2.15 -22.40
C PRO A 111 -17.89 -1.98 -23.93
N CYS A 112 -17.53 -0.80 -24.43
CA CYS A 112 -17.59 -0.52 -25.87
C CYS A 112 -16.53 -1.33 -26.65
N PRO A 113 -16.90 -1.93 -27.79
CA PRO A 113 -15.95 -2.58 -28.66
C PRO A 113 -14.88 -1.59 -29.16
N LYS A 114 -13.61 -1.94 -29.00
CA LYS A 114 -12.46 -1.21 -29.57
C LYS A 114 -11.93 -2.01 -30.76
N VAL A 115 -12.17 -1.48 -31.96
CA VAL A 115 -11.68 -2.07 -33.22
C VAL A 115 -10.27 -1.59 -33.49
N CYS A 116 -9.34 -2.53 -33.60
CA CYS A 116 -7.92 -2.27 -33.80
C CYS A 116 -7.49 -2.68 -35.21
N LYS A 117 -7.16 -1.68 -36.05
CA LYS A 117 -6.87 -1.87 -37.49
C LYS A 117 -5.36 -1.85 -37.76
N TYR A 118 -4.71 -2.97 -37.53
CA TYR A 118 -3.25 -3.10 -37.72
C TYR A 118 -2.87 -3.95 -38.93
N GLY A 119 -3.82 -4.63 -39.59
CA GLY A 119 -3.59 -5.45 -40.78
C GLY A 119 -2.84 -6.76 -40.48
N ASN A 120 -1.55 -6.69 -40.16
CA ASN A 120 -0.73 -7.84 -39.76
C ASN A 120 0.00 -7.54 -38.45
N VAL A 121 -0.45 -8.14 -37.35
CA VAL A 121 0.21 -7.99 -36.04
C VAL A 121 1.11 -9.18 -35.77
N ASN A 122 2.36 -8.91 -35.42
CA ASN A 122 3.33 -9.93 -35.03
C ASN A 122 3.84 -9.66 -33.62
N ILE A 123 3.38 -10.47 -32.66
CA ILE A 123 3.76 -10.38 -31.25
C ILE A 123 4.98 -11.26 -31.02
N ASN A 124 6.15 -10.63 -31.04
CA ASN A 124 7.44 -11.26 -30.75
C ASN A 124 8.04 -10.84 -29.39
N SER A 125 7.38 -9.90 -28.70
CA SER A 125 7.79 -9.33 -27.41
C SER A 125 6.58 -8.86 -26.62
N LEU A 126 6.74 -8.67 -25.31
CA LEU A 126 5.65 -8.17 -24.45
C LEU A 126 5.25 -6.73 -24.80
N THR A 127 6.21 -5.90 -25.24
CA THR A 127 5.92 -4.53 -25.70
C THR A 127 5.05 -4.52 -26.95
N ALA A 128 5.27 -5.45 -27.89
CA ALA A 128 4.40 -5.57 -29.06
C ALA A 128 2.96 -5.98 -28.68
N ALA A 129 2.77 -6.75 -27.61
CA ALA A 129 1.43 -7.08 -27.12
C ALA A 129 0.71 -5.85 -26.54
N GLN A 130 1.43 -4.93 -25.90
CA GLN A 130 0.85 -3.72 -25.29
C GLN A 130 0.16 -2.79 -26.29
N GLU A 131 0.53 -2.84 -27.58
CA GLU A 131 -0.14 -2.09 -28.64
C GLU A 131 -1.60 -2.53 -28.86
N LEU A 132 -1.94 -3.75 -28.43
CA LEU A 132 -3.28 -4.32 -28.49
C LEU A 132 -4.08 -4.15 -27.18
N TYR A 133 -3.55 -3.42 -26.20
CA TYR A 133 -4.24 -3.20 -24.93
C TYR A 133 -5.64 -2.60 -25.14
N GLY A 134 -6.65 -3.26 -24.57
CA GLY A 134 -8.04 -2.86 -24.66
C GLY A 134 -8.75 -3.20 -25.97
N CYS A 135 -8.08 -3.83 -26.95
CA CYS A 135 -8.72 -4.23 -28.21
C CYS A 135 -9.72 -5.36 -27.98
N THR A 136 -10.91 -5.25 -28.55
CA THR A 136 -11.94 -6.32 -28.54
C THR A 136 -12.11 -6.95 -29.91
N GLU A 137 -11.87 -6.21 -30.98
CA GLU A 137 -11.89 -6.72 -32.35
C GLU A 137 -10.58 -6.36 -33.05
N LEU A 138 -9.90 -7.37 -33.57
CA LEU A 138 -8.70 -7.20 -34.37
C LEU A 138 -9.05 -7.32 -35.85
N ASP A 139 -8.97 -6.21 -36.56
CA ASP A 139 -9.10 -6.18 -38.02
C ASP A 139 -7.73 -6.44 -38.65
N GLY A 140 -7.46 -7.73 -38.89
CA GLY A 140 -6.18 -8.21 -39.40
C GLY A 140 -5.83 -9.65 -38.99
N ASN A 141 -4.57 -9.99 -39.19
CA ASN A 141 -3.97 -11.29 -38.83
C ASN A 141 -3.16 -11.17 -37.53
N LEU A 142 -3.24 -12.19 -36.68
CA LEU A 142 -2.50 -12.27 -35.41
C LEU A 142 -1.43 -13.35 -35.48
N THR A 143 -0.16 -12.97 -35.40
CA THR A 143 0.96 -13.91 -35.26
C THR A 143 1.63 -13.77 -33.91
N ILE A 144 1.90 -14.87 -33.21
CA ILE A 144 2.57 -14.93 -31.91
C ILE A 144 3.85 -15.78 -32.04
N ASP A 145 5.01 -15.20 -31.72
CA ASP A 145 6.35 -15.81 -31.75
C ASP A 145 7.16 -15.35 -30.52
N ILE A 146 6.70 -15.75 -29.32
CA ILE A 146 7.28 -15.33 -28.03
C ILE A 146 8.16 -16.44 -27.45
N ARG A 147 9.46 -16.19 -27.42
CA ARG A 147 10.47 -17.17 -26.98
C ARG A 147 10.83 -17.07 -25.50
N GLY A 148 10.58 -15.93 -24.86
CA GLY A 148 10.93 -15.68 -23.46
C GLY A 148 10.52 -14.29 -22.97
N GLY A 149 10.66 -14.07 -21.66
CA GLY A 149 10.11 -12.93 -20.91
C GLY A 149 9.75 -13.35 -19.48
N ASN A 150 9.45 -12.39 -18.62
CA ASN A 150 8.97 -12.64 -17.25
C ASN A 150 7.45 -12.40 -17.19
N ASN A 151 6.71 -13.27 -16.49
CA ASN A 151 5.25 -13.17 -16.31
C ASN A 151 4.47 -13.06 -17.63
N ILE A 152 4.88 -13.81 -18.64
CA ILE A 152 4.37 -13.71 -20.02
C ILE A 152 2.88 -14.01 -20.06
N ALA A 153 2.42 -15.05 -19.36
CA ALA A 153 1.00 -15.41 -19.33
C ALA A 153 0.12 -14.25 -18.83
N ALA A 154 0.52 -13.59 -17.74
CA ALA A 154 -0.26 -12.50 -17.15
C ALA A 154 -0.23 -11.21 -18.02
N GLU A 155 0.93 -10.89 -18.59
CA GLU A 155 1.08 -9.75 -19.50
C GLU A 155 0.28 -9.95 -20.79
N LEU A 156 0.30 -11.15 -21.37
CA LEU A 156 -0.49 -11.45 -22.56
C LEU A 156 -2.00 -11.48 -22.26
N GLU A 157 -2.43 -11.99 -21.10
CA GLU A 157 -3.85 -11.94 -20.73
C GLU A 157 -4.31 -10.49 -20.54
N THR A 158 -3.48 -9.64 -19.94
CA THR A 158 -3.78 -8.22 -19.73
C THR A 158 -3.94 -7.47 -21.06
N ASN A 159 -3.09 -7.78 -22.04
CA ASN A 159 -3.05 -7.05 -23.31
C ASN A 159 -3.95 -7.64 -24.41
N LEU A 160 -4.12 -8.97 -24.44
CA LEU A 160 -4.83 -9.69 -25.51
C LEU A 160 -6.12 -10.37 -25.04
N GLY A 161 -6.36 -10.45 -23.73
CA GLY A 161 -7.46 -11.23 -23.17
C GLY A 161 -8.85 -10.67 -23.45
N LEU A 162 -8.94 -9.40 -23.83
CA LEU A 162 -10.19 -8.73 -24.23
C LEU A 162 -10.57 -8.97 -25.70
N ILE A 163 -9.65 -9.49 -26.52
CA ILE A 163 -9.92 -9.74 -27.95
C ILE A 163 -10.96 -10.84 -28.07
N GLU A 164 -12.10 -10.52 -28.66
CA GLU A 164 -13.24 -11.40 -28.91
C GLU A 164 -13.27 -11.93 -30.35
N MET A 165 -12.80 -11.12 -31.31
CA MET A 165 -12.84 -11.46 -32.73
C MET A 165 -11.53 -11.10 -33.44
N VAL A 166 -11.10 -12.00 -34.33
CA VAL A 166 -10.02 -11.77 -35.31
C VAL A 166 -10.60 -11.96 -36.72
N THR A 167 -10.47 -10.95 -37.59
CA THR A 167 -11.03 -11.00 -38.95
C THR A 167 -10.22 -11.91 -39.89
N GLY A 168 -8.90 -11.97 -39.71
CA GLY A 168 -7.98 -12.79 -40.50
C GLY A 168 -7.72 -14.18 -39.92
N TYR A 169 -6.45 -14.58 -39.86
CA TYR A 169 -5.97 -15.83 -39.25
C TYR A 169 -5.22 -15.60 -37.93
N VAL A 170 -5.11 -16.65 -37.12
CA VAL A 170 -4.29 -16.69 -35.89
C VAL A 170 -3.16 -17.72 -36.05
N LYS A 171 -1.92 -17.29 -35.88
CA LYS A 171 -0.71 -18.10 -36.08
C LYS A 171 0.20 -18.06 -34.85
N ILE A 172 0.43 -19.20 -34.21
CA ILE A 172 1.27 -19.32 -33.01
C ILE A 172 2.45 -20.22 -33.36
N LYS A 173 3.63 -19.64 -33.48
CA LYS A 173 4.82 -20.38 -33.92
C LYS A 173 5.99 -20.13 -32.99
N ARG A 174 6.83 -21.15 -32.76
CA ARG A 174 8.10 -21.02 -32.01
C ARG A 174 7.96 -20.33 -30.65
N SER A 175 6.77 -20.43 -30.05
CA SER A 175 6.47 -19.74 -28.80
C SER A 175 6.73 -20.66 -27.62
N SER A 176 8.01 -20.98 -27.41
CA SER A 176 8.47 -21.94 -26.37
C SER A 176 8.11 -21.52 -24.95
N ALA A 177 7.78 -20.25 -24.73
CA ALA A 177 7.40 -19.75 -23.42
C ALA A 177 5.95 -20.07 -23.03
N LEU A 178 5.09 -20.35 -24.01
CA LEU A 178 3.66 -20.58 -23.81
C LEU A 178 3.40 -22.03 -23.39
N VAL A 179 2.68 -22.19 -22.29
CA VAL A 179 2.18 -23.51 -21.82
C VAL A 179 0.69 -23.68 -22.15
N THR A 180 -0.06 -22.58 -22.23
CA THR A 180 -1.48 -22.55 -22.59
C THR A 180 -1.83 -21.35 -23.49
N LEU A 181 -2.93 -21.42 -24.25
CA LEU A 181 -3.49 -20.27 -24.99
C LEU A 181 -4.64 -19.56 -24.24
N ALA A 182 -4.90 -19.96 -22.99
CA ALA A 182 -5.98 -19.41 -22.17
C ALA A 182 -5.92 -17.88 -21.96
N PHE A 183 -4.76 -17.25 -22.18
CA PHE A 183 -4.62 -15.79 -22.15
C PHE A 183 -5.47 -15.09 -23.22
N LEU A 184 -5.80 -15.76 -24.34
CA LEU A 184 -6.84 -15.32 -25.30
C LEU A 184 -8.22 -15.69 -24.76
N LYS A 185 -8.55 -15.10 -23.61
CA LYS A 185 -9.68 -15.50 -22.76
C LYS A 185 -11.02 -15.32 -23.43
N ASN A 186 -11.22 -14.17 -24.08
CA ASN A 186 -12.49 -13.79 -24.68
C ASN A 186 -12.59 -14.14 -26.17
N LEU A 187 -11.54 -14.67 -26.81
CA LEU A 187 -11.55 -14.94 -28.24
C LEU A 187 -12.62 -15.97 -28.58
N ARG A 188 -13.68 -15.56 -29.29
CA ARG A 188 -14.82 -16.41 -29.67
C ARG A 188 -14.89 -16.67 -31.16
N ILE A 189 -14.39 -15.77 -32.00
CA ILE A 189 -14.61 -15.83 -33.45
C ILE A 189 -13.31 -15.58 -34.21
N ILE A 190 -12.98 -16.50 -35.14
CA ILE A 190 -11.97 -16.30 -36.17
C ILE A 190 -12.69 -16.38 -37.53
N ARG A 191 -12.71 -15.26 -38.27
CA ARG A 191 -13.48 -15.18 -39.51
C ARG A 191 -12.77 -15.86 -40.69
N GLY A 192 -11.45 -15.69 -40.81
CA GLY A 192 -10.68 -16.22 -41.93
C GLY A 192 -10.94 -15.47 -43.24
N ASP A 193 -11.11 -14.15 -43.18
CA ASP A 193 -11.20 -13.28 -44.36
C ASP A 193 -9.87 -13.26 -45.14
N MET A 194 -8.76 -13.42 -44.42
CA MET A 194 -7.43 -13.76 -44.94
C MET A 194 -6.96 -15.09 -44.32
N LEU A 195 -6.28 -15.92 -45.10
CA LEU A 195 -5.77 -17.23 -44.68
C LEU A 195 -4.25 -17.28 -44.87
N ASP A 196 -3.58 -18.02 -43.98
CA ASP A 196 -2.15 -18.33 -44.10
C ASP A 196 -1.90 -19.35 -45.23
N GLU A 197 -0.64 -19.48 -45.67
CA GLU A 197 -0.25 -20.38 -46.77
C GLU A 197 -0.78 -21.81 -46.56
N GLY A 198 -1.57 -22.32 -47.52
CA GLY A 198 -2.24 -23.61 -47.39
C GLY A 198 -3.69 -23.55 -46.86
N ASN A 199 -4.30 -22.35 -46.88
CA ASN A 199 -5.69 -22.08 -46.49
C ASN A 199 -5.96 -22.30 -45.00
N TYR A 200 -5.00 -21.95 -44.13
CA TYR A 200 -5.15 -22.10 -42.67
C TYR A 200 -5.65 -20.81 -42.03
N SER A 201 -6.67 -20.92 -41.18
CA SER A 201 -7.15 -19.81 -40.33
C SER A 201 -6.64 -19.91 -38.89
N PHE A 202 -6.17 -21.09 -38.49
CA PHE A 202 -5.49 -21.31 -37.23
C PHE A 202 -4.26 -22.19 -37.43
N TYR A 203 -3.09 -21.69 -37.07
CA TYR A 203 -1.81 -22.35 -37.38
C TYR A 203 -0.91 -22.42 -36.15
N VAL A 204 -0.54 -23.62 -35.70
CA VAL A 204 0.26 -23.84 -34.49
C VAL A 204 1.47 -24.72 -34.78
N LEU A 205 2.67 -24.14 -34.69
CA LEU A 205 3.92 -24.80 -35.11
C LEU A 205 5.05 -24.62 -34.10
N ASP A 206 5.72 -25.71 -33.72
CA ASP A 206 6.98 -25.69 -32.95
C ASP A 206 6.86 -24.95 -31.60
N ASN A 207 5.78 -25.22 -30.86
CA ASN A 207 5.59 -24.69 -29.50
C ASN A 207 5.94 -25.76 -28.47
N GLN A 208 7.22 -25.83 -28.13
CA GLN A 208 7.82 -26.95 -27.38
C GLN A 208 7.20 -27.23 -26.00
N ASN A 209 6.63 -26.22 -25.34
CA ASN A 209 6.07 -26.33 -24.00
C ASN A 209 4.53 -26.24 -23.94
N LEU A 210 3.87 -26.05 -25.09
CA LEU A 210 2.42 -25.93 -25.15
C LEU A 210 1.78 -27.25 -24.76
N GLN A 211 0.94 -27.23 -23.73
CA GLN A 211 0.29 -28.41 -23.14
C GLN A 211 -1.22 -28.37 -23.29
N GLN A 212 -1.82 -27.18 -23.25
CA GLN A 212 -3.26 -26.96 -23.41
C GLN A 212 -3.53 -25.81 -24.38
N LEU A 213 -4.68 -25.84 -25.07
CA LEU A 213 -5.17 -24.70 -25.85
C LEU A 213 -6.04 -23.81 -24.97
N TRP A 214 -7.27 -24.25 -24.69
CA TRP A 214 -8.20 -23.62 -23.74
C TRP A 214 -8.85 -24.68 -22.86
N ASP A 215 -9.41 -24.26 -21.73
CA ASP A 215 -10.37 -25.07 -20.99
C ASP A 215 -11.71 -25.10 -21.75
N TRP A 216 -11.86 -26.11 -22.61
CA TRP A 216 -13.06 -26.31 -23.44
C TRP A 216 -14.36 -26.57 -22.66
N THR A 217 -14.31 -26.73 -21.33
CA THR A 217 -15.54 -26.76 -20.50
C THR A 217 -16.11 -25.37 -20.27
N LYS A 218 -15.26 -24.33 -20.35
CA LYS A 218 -15.62 -22.92 -20.10
C LYS A 218 -15.48 -22.05 -21.34
N HIS A 219 -14.73 -22.50 -22.34
CA HIS A 219 -14.41 -21.73 -23.53
C HIS A 219 -15.05 -22.33 -24.79
N ASN A 220 -15.59 -21.45 -25.62
CA ASN A 220 -16.10 -21.73 -26.95
C ASN A 220 -15.39 -20.83 -27.97
N LEU A 221 -15.11 -21.37 -29.16
CA LEU A 221 -14.45 -20.71 -30.27
C LEU A 221 -15.08 -21.19 -31.56
N THR A 222 -15.34 -20.30 -32.52
CA THR A 222 -15.90 -20.64 -33.83
C THR A 222 -14.96 -20.16 -34.93
N VAL A 223 -14.65 -21.05 -35.87
CA VAL A 223 -13.82 -20.74 -37.04
C VAL A 223 -14.68 -20.79 -38.31
N LEU A 224 -14.98 -19.61 -38.87
CA LEU A 224 -15.92 -19.50 -39.99
C LEU A 224 -15.33 -20.08 -41.28
N ARG A 225 -14.08 -19.73 -41.62
CA ARG A 225 -13.37 -20.17 -42.84
C ARG A 225 -11.96 -20.64 -42.53
N GLY A 226 -11.39 -21.46 -43.42
CA GLY A 226 -10.02 -21.99 -43.31
C GLY A 226 -9.91 -23.34 -42.57
N LYS A 227 -8.70 -23.90 -42.62
CA LYS A 227 -8.28 -25.16 -41.97
C LYS A 227 -7.48 -24.90 -40.70
N LEU A 228 -7.29 -25.94 -39.90
CA LEU A 228 -6.37 -25.96 -38.74
C LEU A 228 -5.07 -26.66 -39.13
N TYR A 229 -3.93 -26.21 -38.60
CA TYR A 229 -2.64 -26.86 -38.77
C TYR A 229 -1.90 -26.98 -37.43
N PHE A 230 -1.42 -28.18 -37.12
CA PHE A 230 -0.67 -28.48 -35.90
C PHE A 230 0.53 -29.38 -36.19
N ALA A 231 1.74 -28.89 -35.95
CA ALA A 231 2.97 -29.66 -36.07
C ALA A 231 4.02 -29.25 -35.03
N PHE A 232 4.86 -30.21 -34.63
CA PHE A 232 5.96 -30.04 -33.69
C PHE A 232 5.54 -29.47 -32.31
N ASN A 233 4.34 -29.79 -31.83
CA ASN A 233 3.87 -29.42 -30.49
C ASN A 233 4.00 -30.62 -29.55
N HIS A 234 5.23 -30.94 -29.19
CA HIS A 234 5.59 -32.20 -28.55
C HIS A 234 4.89 -32.48 -27.21
N LYS A 235 4.42 -31.45 -26.49
CA LYS A 235 3.70 -31.58 -25.21
C LYS A 235 2.19 -31.36 -25.32
N LEU A 236 1.66 -31.08 -26.50
CA LEU A 236 0.23 -30.86 -26.73
C LEU A 236 -0.44 -32.17 -27.14
N CYS A 237 -1.30 -32.70 -26.27
CA CYS A 237 -1.98 -33.97 -26.53
C CYS A 237 -2.92 -33.89 -27.74
N MET A 238 -2.89 -34.92 -28.59
CA MET A 238 -3.79 -35.03 -29.75
C MET A 238 -5.27 -35.01 -29.37
N SER A 239 -5.64 -35.52 -28.19
CA SER A 239 -7.01 -35.42 -27.67
C SER A 239 -7.51 -33.99 -27.62
N GLU A 240 -6.63 -33.03 -27.33
CA GLU A 240 -7.00 -31.62 -27.20
C GLU A 240 -7.14 -30.92 -28.55
N ILE A 241 -6.38 -31.37 -29.56
CA ILE A 241 -6.51 -30.94 -30.95
C ILE A 241 -7.81 -31.47 -31.55
N TYR A 242 -8.13 -32.76 -31.36
CA TYR A 242 -9.39 -33.34 -31.82
C TYR A 242 -10.60 -32.68 -31.15
N ARG A 243 -10.49 -32.33 -29.86
CA ARG A 243 -11.53 -31.59 -29.16
C ARG A 243 -11.74 -30.19 -29.75
N MET A 244 -10.65 -29.51 -30.14
CA MET A 244 -10.73 -28.23 -30.83
C MET A 244 -11.50 -28.33 -32.15
N GLU A 245 -11.24 -29.36 -32.97
CA GLU A 245 -11.95 -29.53 -34.25
C GLU A 245 -13.48 -29.63 -34.09
N VAL A 246 -13.92 -30.30 -33.02
CA VAL A 246 -15.33 -30.45 -32.67
C VAL A 246 -15.92 -29.11 -32.22
N VAL A 247 -15.28 -28.43 -31.26
CA VAL A 247 -15.79 -27.16 -30.70
C VAL A 247 -15.82 -26.06 -31.76
N THR A 248 -14.80 -25.99 -32.61
CA THR A 248 -14.67 -24.94 -33.63
C THR A 248 -15.54 -25.14 -34.87
N GLY A 249 -16.21 -26.29 -34.99
CA GLY A 249 -17.02 -26.64 -36.17
C GLY A 249 -16.18 -26.89 -37.43
N THR A 250 -14.90 -27.21 -37.27
CA THR A 250 -13.97 -27.48 -38.38
C THR A 250 -13.72 -28.95 -38.64
N TYR A 251 -14.41 -29.85 -37.93
CA TYR A 251 -14.28 -31.29 -38.10
C TYR A 251 -14.39 -31.71 -39.58
N GLY A 252 -13.38 -32.43 -40.08
CA GLY A 252 -13.34 -32.95 -41.45
C GLY A 252 -12.86 -31.97 -42.53
N ARG A 253 -12.38 -30.77 -42.16
CA ARG A 253 -11.80 -29.80 -43.11
C ARG A 253 -10.29 -30.03 -43.37
N GLN A 254 -9.62 -30.79 -42.52
CA GLN A 254 -8.17 -30.95 -42.42
C GLN A 254 -7.69 -32.17 -43.21
N SER A 255 -6.46 -32.11 -43.73
CA SER A 255 -5.78 -33.26 -44.33
C SER A 255 -5.00 -34.07 -43.29
N ARG A 256 -4.61 -35.31 -43.64
CA ARG A 256 -3.82 -36.18 -42.73
C ARG A 256 -2.42 -35.62 -42.41
N THR A 257 -1.90 -34.73 -43.25
CA THR A 257 -0.62 -34.03 -43.00
C THR A 257 -0.80 -32.75 -42.18
N ASP A 258 -2.03 -32.23 -42.07
CA ASP A 258 -2.29 -30.98 -41.34
C ASP A 258 -2.27 -31.22 -39.81
N LEU A 259 -2.62 -32.44 -39.37
CA LEU A 259 -2.66 -32.88 -37.97
C LEU A 259 -1.83 -34.17 -37.79
N ASN A 260 -0.51 -34.04 -37.66
CA ASN A 260 0.38 -35.21 -37.58
C ASN A 260 0.49 -35.76 -36.13
N PRO A 261 0.01 -36.98 -35.81
CA PRO A 261 0.08 -37.52 -34.45
C PRO A 261 1.50 -37.88 -33.99
N LYS A 262 2.47 -37.96 -34.91
CA LYS A 262 3.87 -38.26 -34.56
C LYS A 262 4.65 -37.05 -34.07
N GLU A 263 4.15 -35.85 -34.34
CA GLU A 263 4.81 -34.57 -34.04
C GLU A 263 4.06 -33.77 -32.96
N ASN A 264 2.92 -34.28 -32.47
CA ASN A 264 2.10 -33.62 -31.45
C ASN A 264 1.86 -34.61 -30.30
N GLY A 265 2.22 -34.20 -29.09
CA GLY A 265 2.02 -35.01 -27.87
C GLY A 265 3.00 -36.18 -27.68
N ASP A 266 4.06 -36.26 -28.48
CA ASP A 266 5.05 -37.35 -28.45
C ASP A 266 6.04 -37.28 -27.26
N ARG A 267 6.12 -36.16 -26.55
CA ARG A 267 7.00 -35.97 -25.38
C ARG A 267 6.25 -35.70 -24.08
N THR A 268 4.97 -36.03 -24.01
CA THR A 268 4.16 -35.91 -22.79
C THR A 268 3.37 -37.18 -22.54
N SER A 269 3.07 -37.46 -21.28
CA SER A 269 2.13 -38.52 -20.89
C SER A 269 0.73 -37.90 -20.85
N CYS A 270 -0.08 -38.16 -21.88
CA CYS A 270 -1.45 -37.66 -21.90
C CYS A 270 -2.27 -38.29 -20.77
N GLU A 271 -2.85 -37.44 -19.93
CA GLU A 271 -3.53 -37.84 -18.69
C GLU A 271 -4.80 -38.62 -19.02
N SER A 272 -4.79 -39.93 -18.79
CA SER A 272 -5.95 -40.79 -19.07
C SER A 272 -6.58 -41.38 -17.81
N LYS A 273 -5.94 -41.25 -16.65
CA LYS A 273 -6.39 -41.81 -15.37
C LYS A 273 -6.47 -40.73 -14.28
N PHE A 274 -7.46 -40.84 -13.40
CA PHE A 274 -7.65 -39.91 -12.28
C PHE A 274 -7.12 -40.48 -10.96
N LEU A 275 -6.26 -39.73 -10.27
CA LEU A 275 -5.79 -40.01 -8.92
C LEU A 275 -6.79 -39.48 -7.90
N ARG A 276 -7.05 -40.27 -6.85
CA ARG A 276 -8.00 -39.91 -5.78
C ARG A 276 -7.27 -39.88 -4.43
N PHE A 277 -7.43 -38.78 -3.70
CA PHE A 277 -6.90 -38.65 -2.34
C PHE A 277 -7.67 -39.56 -1.37
N THR A 278 -6.95 -40.19 -0.44
CA THR A 278 -7.51 -41.06 0.61
C THR A 278 -7.63 -40.36 1.95
N GLY A 279 -6.70 -39.45 2.27
CA GLY A 279 -6.67 -38.74 3.54
C GLY A 279 -5.85 -37.47 3.51
N ASN A 280 -6.18 -36.56 4.42
CA ASN A 280 -5.35 -35.40 4.72
C ASN A 280 -5.24 -35.20 6.25
N GLU A 281 -4.07 -34.81 6.72
CA GLU A 281 -3.87 -34.36 8.10
C GLU A 281 -3.26 -32.96 8.06
N THR A 282 -3.85 -32.03 8.81
CA THR A 282 -3.47 -30.61 8.79
C THR A 282 -2.94 -30.14 10.14
N SER A 283 -1.82 -29.41 10.09
CA SER A 283 -1.23 -28.61 11.18
C SER A 283 -1.35 -27.12 10.82
N SER A 284 -0.86 -26.23 11.69
CA SER A 284 -0.75 -24.80 11.38
C SER A 284 0.29 -24.52 10.29
N ASP A 285 1.32 -25.36 10.16
CA ASP A 285 2.47 -25.16 9.28
C ASP A 285 2.72 -26.34 8.31
N LYS A 286 1.87 -27.38 8.36
CA LYS A 286 2.06 -28.64 7.62
C LYS A 286 0.76 -29.19 7.07
N ILE A 287 0.84 -29.86 5.92
CA ILE A 287 -0.24 -30.67 5.36
C ILE A 287 0.34 -32.02 4.93
N LYS A 288 -0.16 -33.11 5.51
CA LYS A 288 0.13 -34.47 5.07
C LYS A 288 -0.98 -34.92 4.12
N LEU A 289 -0.60 -35.48 2.98
CA LEU A 289 -1.50 -35.96 1.94
C LEU A 289 -1.23 -37.43 1.66
N GLU A 290 -2.31 -38.17 1.38
CA GLU A 290 -2.26 -39.57 0.98
C GLU A 290 -3.24 -39.80 -0.19
N TRP A 291 -2.87 -40.63 -1.16
CA TRP A 291 -3.71 -40.96 -2.32
C TRP A 291 -3.58 -42.43 -2.71
N TYR A 292 -4.60 -42.95 -3.41
CA TYR A 292 -4.58 -44.34 -3.86
C TYR A 292 -3.42 -44.59 -4.84
N HIS A 293 -2.72 -45.70 -4.63
CA HIS A 293 -1.67 -46.16 -5.54
C HIS A 293 -2.26 -46.51 -6.92
N THR A 294 -1.57 -46.11 -7.99
CA THR A 294 -1.86 -46.54 -9.37
C THR A 294 -0.78 -47.46 -9.90
N TRP A 295 -1.16 -48.60 -10.49
CA TRP A 295 -0.18 -49.52 -11.09
C TRP A 295 0.12 -49.10 -12.55
N PRO A 296 1.41 -49.06 -12.95
CA PRO A 296 1.77 -48.96 -14.35
C PRO A 296 1.26 -50.17 -15.13
N LYS A 297 1.16 -50.04 -16.45
CA LYS A 297 0.67 -51.12 -17.32
C LYS A 297 1.68 -52.27 -17.42
N TYR A 298 2.97 -51.97 -17.29
CA TYR A 298 4.06 -52.93 -17.34
C TYR A 298 4.90 -52.88 -16.06
N ASP A 299 5.30 -54.05 -15.55
CA ASP A 299 6.07 -54.18 -14.30
C ASP A 299 7.48 -53.54 -14.35
N ARG A 300 7.94 -53.17 -15.54
CA ARG A 300 9.25 -52.53 -15.78
C ARG A 300 9.21 -51.00 -15.78
N ASP A 301 8.03 -50.41 -15.73
CA ASP A 301 7.87 -48.96 -15.77
C ASP A 301 8.12 -48.35 -14.40
N LEU A 302 8.95 -47.31 -14.33
CA LEU A 302 9.16 -46.57 -13.10
C LEU A 302 8.05 -45.52 -12.94
N LEU A 303 7.30 -45.61 -11.85
CA LEU A 303 6.25 -44.66 -11.50
C LEU A 303 6.79 -43.63 -10.52
N SER A 304 6.65 -42.35 -10.86
CA SER A 304 6.97 -41.24 -9.96
C SER A 304 5.79 -40.29 -9.85
N TYR A 305 5.66 -39.66 -8.68
CA TYR A 305 4.61 -38.69 -8.40
C TYR A 305 5.24 -37.31 -8.18
N THR A 306 4.63 -36.27 -8.72
CA THR A 306 4.95 -34.87 -8.37
C THR A 306 3.73 -34.23 -7.76
N VAL A 307 3.89 -33.65 -6.57
CA VAL A 307 2.87 -32.88 -5.88
C VAL A 307 3.08 -31.40 -6.15
N TYR A 308 2.04 -30.75 -6.64
CA TYR A 308 2.01 -29.32 -6.93
C TYR A 308 1.14 -28.61 -5.91
N TYR A 309 1.65 -27.57 -5.27
CA TYR A 309 0.88 -26.75 -4.33
C TYR A 309 1.18 -25.25 -4.47
N LYS A 310 0.18 -24.40 -4.21
CA LYS A 310 0.33 -22.95 -4.10
C LYS A 310 -0.72 -22.32 -3.19
N GLU A 311 -0.45 -21.13 -2.67
CA GLU A 311 -1.43 -20.34 -1.92
C GLU A 311 -2.59 -19.93 -2.83
N ALA A 312 -3.82 -20.19 -2.42
CA ALA A 312 -5.03 -19.97 -3.22
C ALA A 312 -6.17 -19.44 -2.35
N PRO A 313 -6.33 -18.11 -2.22
CA PRO A 313 -7.40 -17.50 -1.45
C PRO A 313 -8.80 -17.89 -1.95
N PHE A 314 -8.93 -18.08 -3.27
CA PHE A 314 -10.17 -18.44 -3.95
C PHE A 314 -10.08 -19.81 -4.61
N LYS A 315 -11.23 -20.46 -4.83
CA LYS A 315 -11.33 -21.80 -5.43
C LYS A 315 -11.50 -21.76 -6.96
N ASN A 316 -10.77 -20.89 -7.64
CA ASN A 316 -10.85 -20.66 -9.08
C ASN A 316 -9.55 -21.02 -9.81
N VAL A 317 -8.64 -21.72 -9.13
CA VAL A 317 -7.32 -22.03 -9.64
C VAL A 317 -7.38 -23.16 -10.65
N SER A 318 -6.89 -22.88 -11.86
CA SER A 318 -6.56 -23.90 -12.86
C SER A 318 -5.09 -24.31 -12.76
N GLU A 319 -4.79 -25.46 -13.34
CA GLU A 319 -3.43 -26.01 -13.41
C GLU A 319 -2.47 -25.06 -14.14
N PHE A 320 -2.92 -24.48 -15.25
CA PHE A 320 -2.11 -23.65 -16.15
C PHE A 320 -2.16 -22.17 -15.79
N ASP A 321 -2.82 -21.79 -14.69
CA ASP A 321 -2.95 -20.40 -14.27
C ASP A 321 -1.57 -19.76 -14.06
N GLN A 322 -1.27 -18.77 -14.92
CA GLN A 322 -0.07 -17.94 -14.88
C GLN A 322 1.24 -18.75 -14.99
N GLN A 323 1.18 -19.91 -15.66
CA GLN A 323 2.36 -20.76 -15.84
C GLN A 323 3.14 -20.38 -17.09
N ASP A 324 4.31 -19.77 -16.89
CA ASP A 324 5.33 -19.63 -17.93
C ASP A 324 6.21 -20.88 -17.99
N ALA A 325 6.83 -21.15 -19.14
CA ALA A 325 7.77 -22.28 -19.29
C ALA A 325 8.96 -22.25 -18.29
N CYS A 326 9.30 -21.07 -17.76
CA CYS A 326 10.36 -20.89 -16.76
C CYS A 326 9.86 -20.86 -15.29
N GLY A 327 8.55 -20.99 -15.07
CA GLY A 327 7.97 -21.19 -13.74
C GLY A 327 7.96 -19.99 -12.78
N SER A 328 8.31 -18.78 -13.23
CA SER A 328 8.25 -17.56 -12.42
C SER A 328 6.80 -17.30 -12.00
N ASN A 329 6.51 -17.37 -10.69
CA ASN A 329 5.18 -17.23 -10.06
C ASN A 329 4.21 -18.43 -10.17
N SER A 330 4.72 -19.63 -10.49
CA SER A 330 3.90 -20.84 -10.66
C SER A 330 3.96 -21.81 -9.46
N TRP A 331 3.19 -22.90 -9.55
CA TRP A 331 3.06 -23.95 -8.55
C TRP A 331 4.40 -24.45 -7.98
N THR A 332 4.46 -24.68 -6.67
CA THR A 332 5.62 -25.33 -6.05
C THR A 332 5.52 -26.84 -6.25
N ALA A 333 6.52 -27.42 -6.89
CA ALA A 333 6.60 -28.86 -7.15
C ALA A 333 7.45 -29.60 -6.10
N ARG A 334 7.02 -30.81 -5.73
CA ARG A 334 7.76 -31.76 -4.90
C ARG A 334 7.65 -33.16 -5.50
N ASP A 335 8.79 -33.70 -5.90
CA ASP A 335 8.87 -35.04 -6.47
C ASP A 335 8.97 -36.09 -5.37
N LEU A 336 8.24 -37.18 -5.56
CA LEU A 336 8.23 -38.37 -4.72
C LEU A 336 8.73 -39.54 -5.56
N GLU A 337 9.93 -40.01 -5.25
CA GLU A 337 10.45 -41.26 -5.80
C GLU A 337 9.77 -42.42 -5.06
N PHE A 338 8.86 -43.11 -5.74
CA PHE A 338 8.22 -44.29 -5.20
C PHE A 338 8.93 -45.54 -5.73
N ARG A 339 9.76 -46.17 -4.90
CA ARG A 339 10.31 -47.50 -5.21
C ARG A 339 9.31 -48.54 -4.74
N ALA A 340 8.64 -49.19 -5.68
CA ALA A 340 7.81 -50.34 -5.36
C ALA A 340 8.68 -51.37 -4.62
N GLY A 341 8.34 -51.68 -3.38
CA GLY A 341 8.91 -52.83 -2.69
C GLY A 341 8.54 -54.09 -3.47
N LEU A 342 9.42 -55.09 -3.48
CA LEU A 342 9.24 -56.36 -4.20
C LEU A 342 8.01 -57.19 -3.77
N ASN A 343 7.21 -56.71 -2.80
CA ASN A 343 6.05 -57.37 -2.22
C ASN A 343 4.76 -56.54 -2.39
N PRO A 344 3.79 -57.00 -3.21
CA PRO A 344 2.48 -56.35 -3.40
C PRO A 344 1.58 -56.30 -2.15
N GLN A 345 1.91 -57.05 -1.09
CA GLN A 345 1.09 -57.17 0.13
C GLN A 345 1.49 -56.21 1.27
N GLU A 346 2.60 -55.49 1.16
CA GLU A 346 3.11 -54.58 2.21
C GLU A 346 3.07 -53.09 1.83
N MET A 347 2.44 -52.76 0.69
CA MET A 347 2.55 -51.42 0.12
C MET A 347 1.44 -50.49 0.60
N SER A 348 1.79 -49.61 1.55
CA SER A 348 0.97 -48.48 1.96
C SER A 348 0.76 -47.50 0.81
N ASN A 349 -0.35 -46.76 0.83
CA ASN A 349 -0.62 -45.70 -0.13
C ASN A 349 0.52 -44.65 -0.11
N PRO A 350 0.89 -44.09 -1.28
CA PRO A 350 1.83 -42.98 -1.34
C PRO A 350 1.37 -41.80 -0.47
N SER A 351 2.29 -41.21 0.29
CA SER A 351 2.04 -40.02 1.09
C SER A 351 3.21 -39.03 1.08
N ILE A 352 2.89 -37.76 1.28
CA ILE A 352 3.88 -36.67 1.41
C ILE A 352 3.48 -35.71 2.52
N ILE A 353 4.46 -35.11 3.19
CA ILE A 353 4.25 -34.04 4.16
C ILE A 353 4.80 -32.74 3.58
N LEU A 354 3.91 -31.79 3.31
CA LEU A 354 4.27 -30.41 2.96
C LEU A 354 4.59 -29.64 4.24
N LEU A 355 5.73 -28.94 4.25
CA LEU A 355 6.27 -28.22 5.40
C LEU A 355 6.35 -26.71 5.13
N SER A 356 6.51 -25.92 6.20
CA SER A 356 6.71 -24.46 6.13
C SER A 356 5.56 -23.71 5.46
N LEU A 357 4.33 -24.15 5.70
CA LEU A 357 3.12 -23.50 5.20
C LEU A 357 2.68 -22.38 6.16
N LYS A 358 1.94 -21.40 5.63
CA LYS A 358 1.37 -20.33 6.44
C LYS A 358 0.16 -20.86 7.24
N PRO A 359 -0.01 -20.47 8.51
CA PRO A 359 -1.22 -20.78 9.28
C PRO A 359 -2.48 -20.18 8.68
N TRP A 360 -3.62 -20.83 8.91
CA TRP A 360 -4.93 -20.41 8.42
C TRP A 360 -4.97 -20.00 6.94
N THR A 361 -4.18 -20.68 6.11
CA THR A 361 -4.01 -20.32 4.70
C THR A 361 -4.54 -21.47 3.85
N GLN A 362 -5.34 -21.12 2.83
CA GLN A 362 -5.87 -22.08 1.87
C GLN A 362 -4.85 -22.34 0.77
N TYR A 363 -4.52 -23.61 0.56
CA TYR A 363 -3.64 -24.08 -0.51
C TYR A 363 -4.45 -24.84 -1.55
N ALA A 364 -4.20 -24.55 -2.82
CA ALA A 364 -4.60 -25.41 -3.93
C ALA A 364 -3.51 -26.47 -4.10
N ILE A 365 -3.90 -27.73 -4.28
CA ILE A 365 -2.99 -28.87 -4.37
C ILE A 365 -3.49 -29.87 -5.40
N PHE A 366 -2.59 -30.42 -6.22
CA PHE A 366 -2.88 -31.59 -7.06
C PHE A 366 -1.63 -32.47 -7.22
N VAL A 367 -1.85 -33.71 -7.63
CA VAL A 367 -0.78 -34.71 -7.83
C VAL A 367 -0.79 -35.16 -9.28
N ARG A 368 0.39 -35.28 -9.86
CA ARG A 368 0.63 -35.94 -11.15
C ARG A 368 1.45 -37.20 -10.93
N ALA A 369 1.12 -38.23 -11.67
CA ALA A 369 1.93 -39.43 -11.81
C ALA A 369 2.40 -39.56 -13.25
N PHE A 370 3.69 -39.82 -13.42
CA PHE A 370 4.29 -40.10 -14.72
C PHE A 370 5.01 -41.44 -14.68
N THR A 371 4.83 -42.21 -15.75
CA THR A 371 5.50 -43.49 -15.98
C THR A 371 6.68 -43.27 -16.90
N LEU A 372 7.88 -43.63 -16.44
CA LEU A 372 9.08 -43.66 -17.28
C LEU A 372 9.16 -45.05 -17.93
N THR A 373 8.69 -45.15 -19.18
CA THR A 373 8.74 -46.38 -19.98
C THR A 373 10.12 -46.55 -20.60
N THR A 374 10.72 -47.73 -20.50
CA THR A 374 12.06 -48.02 -21.06
C THR A 374 12.03 -48.39 -22.55
N THR A 375 10.87 -48.73 -23.12
CA THR A 375 10.68 -49.02 -24.54
C THR A 375 10.14 -47.80 -25.29
N SER A 376 10.98 -47.19 -26.12
CA SER A 376 10.77 -45.93 -26.87
C SER A 376 9.74 -45.99 -28.02
N GLY A 377 8.80 -46.95 -28.00
CA GLY A 377 7.93 -47.26 -29.14
C GLY A 377 6.42 -47.15 -28.91
N ASP A 378 5.95 -47.11 -27.66
CA ASP A 378 4.51 -47.08 -27.38
C ASP A 378 4.01 -45.64 -27.18
N ILE A 379 3.19 -45.20 -28.13
CA ILE A 379 2.57 -43.86 -28.24
C ILE A 379 1.54 -43.60 -27.10
N ASN A 380 1.40 -44.53 -26.14
CA ASN A 380 0.39 -44.52 -25.09
C ASN A 380 1.02 -44.40 -23.69
N ASN A 381 1.82 -43.36 -23.48
CA ASN A 381 2.32 -42.99 -22.15
C ASN A 381 1.14 -42.56 -21.27
N GLN A 382 0.63 -43.49 -20.46
CA GLN A 382 -0.53 -43.29 -19.60
C GLN A 382 -0.11 -42.57 -18.31
N GLY A 383 -0.29 -41.26 -18.29
CA GLY A 383 -0.19 -40.45 -17.08
C GLY A 383 -1.44 -40.54 -16.22
N ALA A 384 -1.31 -40.25 -14.92
CA ALA A 384 -2.44 -40.08 -14.02
C ALA A 384 -2.39 -38.74 -13.29
N LYS A 385 -3.54 -38.18 -12.96
CA LYS A 385 -3.64 -36.87 -12.30
C LYS A 385 -4.82 -36.78 -11.35
N SER A 386 -4.65 -36.05 -10.24
CA SER A 386 -5.77 -35.70 -9.37
C SER A 386 -6.46 -34.41 -9.81
N GLU A 387 -7.70 -34.22 -9.37
CA GLU A 387 -8.29 -32.88 -9.36
C GLU A 387 -7.52 -31.94 -8.42
N VAL A 388 -7.71 -30.63 -8.63
CA VAL A 388 -7.18 -29.59 -7.72
C VAL A 388 -8.07 -29.57 -6.46
N VAL A 389 -7.49 -29.97 -5.33
CA VAL A 389 -8.13 -29.91 -4.02
C VAL A 389 -7.69 -28.66 -3.26
N TYR A 390 -8.57 -28.15 -2.42
CA TYR A 390 -8.32 -26.96 -1.61
C TYR A 390 -8.29 -27.34 -0.14
N ILE A 391 -7.13 -27.19 0.50
CA ILE A 391 -6.91 -27.59 1.89
C ILE A 391 -6.41 -26.37 2.67
N ARG A 392 -7.02 -26.10 3.82
CA ARG A 392 -6.65 -24.99 4.70
C ARG A 392 -5.85 -25.51 5.90
N THR A 393 -4.71 -24.88 6.18
CA THR A 393 -3.92 -25.14 7.40
C THR A 393 -4.69 -24.69 8.65
N LYS A 394 -4.37 -25.28 9.80
CA LYS A 394 -4.99 -24.89 11.08
C LYS A 394 -4.59 -23.47 11.48
N ALA A 395 -5.41 -22.85 12.33
CA ALA A 395 -5.10 -21.56 12.91
C ALA A 395 -3.89 -21.65 13.86
N ASN A 396 -3.24 -20.51 14.07
CA ASN A 396 -2.17 -20.33 15.06
C ASN A 396 -2.34 -18.97 15.75
N ALA A 397 -1.56 -18.68 16.80
CA ALA A 397 -1.60 -17.38 17.47
C ALA A 397 -1.37 -16.24 16.46
N SER A 398 -2.16 -15.17 16.58
CA SER A 398 -1.99 -13.97 15.75
C SER A 398 -0.63 -13.31 16.02
N SER A 399 -0.09 -12.62 15.03
CA SER A 399 1.03 -11.69 15.25
C SER A 399 0.59 -10.46 16.05
N ILE A 400 1.55 -9.64 16.47
CA ILE A 400 1.27 -8.44 17.27
C ILE A 400 0.45 -7.40 16.49
N PRO A 401 -0.43 -6.63 17.15
CA PRO A 401 -1.06 -5.44 16.56
C PRO A 401 0.00 -4.45 16.06
N LEU A 402 -0.29 -3.78 14.94
CA LEU A 402 0.64 -2.84 14.31
C LEU A 402 0.32 -1.40 14.71
N ASP A 403 1.34 -0.54 14.66
CA ASP A 403 1.22 0.93 14.79
C ASP A 403 0.36 1.40 15.96
N VAL A 404 0.65 0.86 17.14
CA VAL A 404 -0.03 1.26 18.36
C VAL A 404 0.36 2.69 18.71
N ILE A 405 -0.63 3.59 18.70
CA ILE A 405 -0.49 4.99 19.06
C ILE A 405 -1.45 5.32 20.21
N ALA A 406 -0.99 6.17 21.12
CA ALA A 406 -1.78 6.64 22.25
C ALA A 406 -1.65 8.16 22.39
N GLY A 407 -2.77 8.80 22.65
CA GLY A 407 -2.88 10.25 22.84
C GLY A 407 -3.85 10.59 23.95
N SER A 408 -3.81 11.83 24.42
CA SER A 408 -4.63 12.28 25.54
C SER A 408 -5.45 13.50 25.16
N ASN A 409 -6.77 13.34 25.21
CA ASN A 409 -7.74 14.42 24.93
C ASN A 409 -8.21 15.11 26.22
N SER A 410 -7.97 14.52 27.39
CA SER A 410 -8.43 15.02 28.69
C SER A 410 -7.46 14.59 29.80
N SER A 411 -7.50 15.27 30.94
CA SER A 411 -6.64 14.96 32.08
C SER A 411 -6.91 13.57 32.67
N THR A 412 -8.06 12.97 32.41
CA THR A 412 -8.43 11.65 32.96
C THR A 412 -8.65 10.58 31.91
N GLN A 413 -8.25 10.83 30.66
CA GLN A 413 -8.52 9.94 29.54
C GLN A 413 -7.32 9.76 28.59
N LEU A 414 -7.18 8.54 28.08
CA LEU A 414 -6.26 8.18 27.00
C LEU A 414 -7.03 7.51 25.87
N VAL A 415 -6.84 7.99 24.65
CA VAL A 415 -7.33 7.35 23.44
C VAL A 415 -6.19 6.54 22.85
N VAL A 416 -6.46 5.28 22.55
CA VAL A 416 -5.47 4.34 22.00
C VAL A 416 -6.01 3.77 20.71
N LYS A 417 -5.19 3.75 19.66
CA LYS A 417 -5.52 3.26 18.32
C LYS A 417 -4.39 2.35 17.84
N TRP A 418 -4.74 1.33 17.07
CA TRP A 418 -3.79 0.40 16.47
C TRP A 418 -4.29 -0.03 15.09
N ARG A 419 -3.51 -0.84 14.40
CA ARG A 419 -3.88 -1.54 13.16
C ARG A 419 -3.91 -3.05 13.40
N ALA A 420 -4.68 -3.76 12.57
CA ALA A 420 -4.71 -5.21 12.55
C ALA A 420 -3.31 -5.85 12.45
N PRO A 421 -3.12 -7.04 13.03
CA PRO A 421 -1.85 -7.76 12.94
C PRO A 421 -1.51 -8.16 11.49
N ALA A 422 -0.23 -8.09 11.11
CA ALA A 422 0.24 -8.44 9.76
C ALA A 422 -0.15 -9.87 9.35
N TYR A 423 -0.06 -10.79 10.30
CA TYR A 423 -0.44 -12.19 10.18
C TYR A 423 -1.50 -12.52 11.23
N PRO A 424 -2.80 -12.46 10.87
CA PRO A 424 -3.89 -12.82 11.78
C PRO A 424 -3.89 -14.30 12.18
N ASN A 425 -3.40 -15.19 11.31
CA ASN A 425 -3.35 -16.64 11.51
C ASN A 425 -4.70 -17.27 11.90
N GLY A 426 -5.79 -16.61 11.51
CA GLY A 426 -7.16 -16.89 11.92
C GLY A 426 -8.05 -15.66 11.72
N ASN A 427 -9.36 -15.82 11.84
CA ASN A 427 -10.26 -14.66 11.90
C ASN A 427 -10.09 -13.93 13.24
N VAL A 428 -9.73 -12.65 13.23
CA VAL A 428 -9.54 -11.82 14.45
C VAL A 428 -10.91 -11.56 15.07
N THR A 429 -11.06 -11.87 16.36
CA THR A 429 -12.34 -11.72 17.08
C THR A 429 -12.34 -10.48 17.97
N HIS A 430 -11.27 -10.29 18.74
CA HIS A 430 -11.15 -9.20 19.71
C HIS A 430 -9.69 -8.87 20.02
N TYR A 431 -9.50 -7.73 20.68
CA TYR A 431 -8.23 -7.31 21.24
C TYR A 431 -8.33 -7.24 22.76
N ILE A 432 -7.27 -7.64 23.45
CA ILE A 432 -7.15 -7.48 24.90
C ILE A 432 -6.24 -6.29 25.15
N VAL A 433 -6.79 -5.22 25.75
CA VAL A 433 -6.03 -4.02 26.10
C VAL A 433 -5.85 -4.02 27.61
N ARG A 434 -4.60 -3.93 28.09
CA ARG A 434 -4.31 -3.69 29.51
C ARG A 434 -3.51 -2.44 29.72
N TRP A 435 -3.78 -1.72 30.80
CA TRP A 435 -3.03 -0.53 31.18
C TRP A 435 -2.60 -0.57 32.63
N GLN A 436 -1.39 -0.06 32.90
CA GLN A 436 -0.78 -0.02 34.22
C GLN A 436 -0.21 1.36 34.47
N ARG A 437 -0.57 1.95 35.62
CA ARG A 437 0.03 3.20 36.08
C ARG A 437 1.53 3.04 36.27
N GLN A 438 2.31 4.01 35.80
CA GLN A 438 3.75 4.08 36.00
C GLN A 438 4.09 5.02 37.16
N HIS A 439 5.17 4.69 37.87
CA HIS A 439 5.71 5.57 38.90
C HIS A 439 6.46 6.74 38.29
N GLU A 440 6.44 7.87 39.00
CA GLU A 440 7.40 8.94 38.74
C GLU A 440 8.78 8.54 39.24
N ASP A 441 9.80 8.94 38.48
CA ASP A 441 11.19 8.61 38.77
C ASP A 441 11.55 9.04 40.22
N PRO A 442 11.97 8.10 41.09
CA PRO A 442 12.32 8.40 42.48
C PRO A 442 13.40 9.48 42.61
N GLU A 443 14.33 9.57 41.67
CA GLU A 443 15.42 10.55 41.67
C GLU A 443 14.90 11.98 41.56
N LEU A 444 13.72 12.19 40.94
CA LEU A 444 13.11 13.51 40.84
C LEU A 444 12.82 14.14 42.20
N ARG A 445 12.65 13.34 43.26
CA ARG A 445 12.38 13.82 44.61
C ARG A 445 13.64 14.19 45.39
N LYS A 446 14.82 13.72 44.97
CA LYS A 446 16.08 13.86 45.70
C LYS A 446 16.85 15.13 45.33
N HIS A 447 16.64 15.67 44.13
CA HIS A 447 17.39 16.82 43.60
C HIS A 447 16.85 18.17 44.07
N ASP A 448 17.74 19.12 44.33
CA ASP A 448 17.40 20.53 44.59
C ASP A 448 17.43 21.35 43.29
N TYR A 449 16.24 21.60 42.73
CA TYR A 449 16.08 22.33 41.48
C TYR A 449 16.17 23.86 41.61
N CYS A 450 16.47 24.41 42.79
CA CYS A 450 16.82 25.82 42.94
C CYS A 450 18.28 26.09 42.58
N ASN A 451 19.11 25.05 42.48
CA ASN A 451 20.45 25.17 41.96
C ASN A 451 20.40 25.53 40.46
N LYS A 452 20.99 26.68 40.09
CA LYS A 452 21.00 27.19 38.71
C LYS A 452 21.68 26.26 37.70
N VAL A 453 22.47 25.29 38.15
CA VAL A 453 23.11 24.27 37.29
C VAL A 453 22.11 23.20 36.83
N LEU A 454 21.05 22.95 37.60
CA LEU A 454 20.06 21.92 37.31
C LEU A 454 18.86 22.51 36.56
N LYS A 455 18.52 21.95 35.40
CA LYS A 455 17.32 22.33 34.66
C LYS A 455 16.09 21.66 35.28
N VAL A 456 15.04 22.44 35.50
CA VAL A 456 13.76 21.92 36.01
C VAL A 456 13.17 20.91 35.00
N PRO A 457 12.89 19.66 35.41
CA PRO A 457 12.40 18.63 34.51
C PRO A 457 10.95 18.93 34.12
N ARG A 458 10.71 19.05 32.82
CA ARG A 458 9.36 19.18 32.25
C ARG A 458 9.02 17.93 31.46
N ARG A 459 7.83 17.38 31.70
CA ARG A 459 7.31 16.24 30.94
C ARG A 459 6.19 16.71 30.03
N GLU A 460 6.07 16.07 28.87
CA GLU A 460 5.00 16.38 27.94
C GLU A 460 3.85 15.38 28.08
N PRO A 461 2.59 15.84 28.03
CA PRO A 461 1.44 14.95 27.90
C PRO A 461 1.42 14.32 26.50
N ALA A 462 0.69 13.22 26.34
CA ALA A 462 0.51 12.62 25.03
C ALA A 462 -0.31 13.55 24.12
N THR A 463 0.11 13.68 22.86
CA THR A 463 -0.54 14.56 21.87
C THR A 463 -2.02 14.24 21.69
N SER A 464 -2.85 15.29 21.56
CA SER A 464 -4.30 15.17 21.32
C SER A 464 -4.64 14.81 19.87
N SER A 465 -3.70 14.93 18.93
CA SER A 465 -3.90 14.70 17.50
C SER A 465 -3.60 13.24 17.09
N ILE A 466 -4.47 12.30 17.46
CA ILE A 466 -4.38 10.89 17.00
C ILE A 466 -5.02 10.75 15.59
N ASP A 467 -5.81 11.73 15.15
CA ASP A 467 -6.56 11.72 13.89
C ASP A 467 -5.85 12.45 12.72
N MET A 468 -4.59 12.87 12.89
CA MET A 468 -3.80 13.38 11.75
C MET A 468 -3.02 12.24 11.10
N GLU A 469 -3.26 12.03 9.80
CA GLU A 469 -2.38 11.23 8.95
C GLU A 469 -0.93 11.74 9.08
N PRO A 470 0.09 10.85 9.04
CA PRO A 470 1.48 11.22 9.17
C PRO A 470 1.94 11.94 7.88
N GLY A 471 1.62 13.21 7.75
CA GLY A 471 1.89 13.99 6.53
C GLY A 471 1.68 15.50 6.66
N ALA A 472 1.72 16.07 7.87
CA ALA A 472 1.68 17.53 8.04
C ALA A 472 2.21 17.98 9.41
N ARG A 473 3.53 18.13 9.55
CA ARG A 473 4.10 19.07 10.53
C ARG A 473 4.99 20.05 9.79
N GLY A 474 4.38 21.15 9.39
CA GLY A 474 5.05 22.31 8.80
C GLY A 474 5.88 23.06 9.84
N ASN A 475 6.97 23.64 9.33
CA ASN A 475 7.94 24.48 9.99
C ASN A 475 7.31 25.67 10.72
N GLN A 476 7.63 25.86 12.00
CA GLN A 476 7.70 27.17 12.64
C GLN A 476 8.73 27.16 13.78
N SER A 477 9.93 27.70 13.51
CA SER A 477 10.55 28.71 14.38
C SER A 477 11.72 29.38 13.64
N GLU A 478 11.46 30.61 13.18
CA GLU A 478 12.42 31.73 13.16
C GLU A 478 12.11 32.51 14.47
N LEU A 479 12.96 33.23 15.19
CA LEU A 479 14.29 33.81 15.01
C LEU A 479 14.75 34.21 16.43
N ASP A 480 16.02 34.02 16.79
CA ASP A 480 16.73 35.07 17.52
C ASP A 480 18.25 34.92 17.32
N THR A 481 18.85 35.92 16.69
CA THR A 481 20.27 35.97 16.35
C THR A 481 20.94 36.98 17.26
N SER A 482 21.76 36.53 18.19
CA SER A 482 22.96 37.27 18.61
C SER A 482 23.85 36.40 19.50
N LEU A 483 25.15 36.36 19.15
CA LEU A 483 26.29 35.67 19.79
C LEU A 483 26.73 34.40 19.05
N ALA A 484 27.52 34.60 18.01
CA ALA A 484 28.38 33.57 17.44
C ALA A 484 29.59 33.32 18.37
N PRO A 485 29.89 32.06 18.70
CA PRO A 485 31.25 31.60 18.84
C PRO A 485 31.72 30.96 17.54
N GLU A 486 33.04 30.94 17.37
CA GLU A 486 33.78 30.52 16.19
C GLU A 486 33.34 29.15 15.61
N LYS A 487 33.17 29.13 14.27
CA LYS A 487 33.23 27.99 13.33
C LYS A 487 33.11 26.59 13.95
N CYS A 488 31.89 26.10 14.12
CA CYS A 488 31.62 24.66 14.04
C CYS A 488 31.53 24.23 12.57
N CYS A 489 32.19 23.13 12.18
CA CYS A 489 31.94 22.48 10.90
C CYS A 489 30.46 22.05 10.82
N ALA A 490 29.83 22.22 9.66
CA ALA A 490 28.47 21.75 9.43
C ALA A 490 28.39 20.24 9.68
N CYS A 491 27.58 19.83 10.65
CA CYS A 491 27.31 18.41 10.88
C CYS A 491 26.73 17.79 9.60
N PRO A 492 27.09 16.54 9.27
CA PRO A 492 26.46 15.83 8.16
C PRO A 492 24.93 15.83 8.36
N LYS A 493 24.21 16.07 7.26
CA LYS A 493 22.75 16.16 7.24
C LYS A 493 22.17 14.94 7.95
N THR A 494 21.14 15.17 8.76
CA THR A 494 20.46 14.08 9.46
C THR A 494 19.82 13.13 8.45
N GLN A 495 19.63 11.86 8.84
CA GLN A 495 19.09 10.85 7.94
C GLN A 495 17.65 11.17 7.48
N ALA A 496 16.91 11.99 8.22
CA ALA A 496 15.62 12.53 7.81
C ALA A 496 15.76 13.56 6.67
N GLN A 497 16.71 14.49 6.78
CA GLN A 497 17.02 15.46 5.72
C GLN A 497 17.54 14.79 4.45
N LEU A 498 18.37 13.75 4.59
CA LEU A 498 18.85 12.97 3.44
C LEU A 498 17.72 12.20 2.73
N ARG A 499 16.72 11.71 3.48
CA ARG A 499 15.54 11.06 2.87
C ARG A 499 14.66 12.07 2.13
N GLN A 500 14.41 13.22 2.72
CA GLN A 500 13.62 14.28 2.08
C GLN A 500 14.31 14.77 0.79
N GLU A 501 15.62 14.98 0.81
CA GLU A 501 16.38 15.34 -0.40
C GLU A 501 16.40 14.22 -1.44
N ALA A 502 16.43 12.95 -1.02
CA ALA A 502 16.34 11.81 -1.93
C ALA A 502 14.96 11.72 -2.59
N GLU A 503 13.89 11.97 -1.84
CA GLU A 503 12.51 12.00 -2.35
C GLU A 503 12.30 13.18 -3.31
N GLU A 504 12.77 14.38 -2.95
CA GLU A 504 12.74 15.57 -3.82
C GLU A 504 13.58 15.37 -5.08
N ALA A 505 14.79 14.80 -4.98
CA ALA A 505 15.62 14.48 -6.14
C ALA A 505 14.98 13.40 -7.03
N GLN A 506 14.29 12.42 -6.43
CA GLN A 506 13.57 11.40 -7.17
C GLN A 506 12.38 12.01 -7.92
N PHE A 507 11.64 12.94 -7.30
CA PHE A 507 10.57 13.69 -7.95
C PHE A 507 11.08 14.56 -9.11
N MET A 508 12.17 15.30 -8.89
CA MET A 508 12.77 16.13 -9.94
C MET A 508 13.25 15.28 -11.13
N LYS A 509 13.83 14.10 -10.86
CA LYS A 509 14.24 13.16 -11.90
C LYS A 509 13.05 12.55 -12.65
N THR A 510 11.96 12.19 -11.98
CA THR A 510 10.78 11.66 -12.65
C THR A 510 10.10 12.73 -13.51
N PHE A 511 10.05 13.98 -13.04
CA PHE A 511 9.53 15.10 -13.82
C PHE A 511 10.42 15.44 -15.03
N GLU A 512 11.74 15.44 -14.85
CA GLU A 512 12.71 15.63 -15.94
C GLU A 512 12.59 14.52 -16.99
N ASN A 513 12.47 13.25 -16.58
CA ASN A 513 12.21 12.14 -17.49
C ASN A 513 10.88 12.29 -18.25
N PHE A 514 9.82 12.79 -17.60
CA PHE A 514 8.54 13.08 -18.25
C PHE A 514 8.69 14.15 -19.34
N LEU A 515 9.36 15.26 -19.03
CA LEU A 515 9.66 16.32 -20.01
C LEU A 515 10.53 15.80 -21.15
N HIS A 516 11.58 15.04 -20.85
CA HIS A 516 12.46 14.46 -21.86
C HIS A 516 11.69 13.52 -22.81
N ASN A 517 10.81 12.68 -22.29
CA ASN A 517 10.00 11.76 -23.10
C ASN A 517 8.96 12.50 -23.98
N GLN A 518 8.47 13.66 -23.57
CA GLN A 518 7.50 14.47 -24.33
C GLN A 518 8.18 15.36 -25.39
N ILE A 519 9.31 15.98 -25.05
CA ILE A 519 10.02 16.92 -25.92
C ILE A 519 10.86 16.18 -26.98
N PHE A 520 11.49 15.07 -26.60
CA PHE A 520 12.35 14.31 -27.49
C PHE A 520 11.63 13.06 -28.00
N ALA A 521 10.73 13.24 -28.97
CA ALA A 521 10.23 12.14 -29.77
C ALA A 521 11.39 11.56 -30.61
N THR A 522 11.77 10.30 -30.36
CA THR A 522 12.83 9.64 -31.12
C THR A 522 12.36 9.42 -32.57
N ARG A 523 13.02 10.10 -33.52
CA ARG A 523 12.95 9.72 -34.93
C ARG A 523 13.47 8.28 -35.05
N LEU A 524 12.58 7.35 -35.37
CA LEU A 524 12.95 5.98 -35.75
C LEU A 524 13.93 6.02 -36.93
N ARG A 525 15.21 5.71 -36.68
CA ARG A 525 16.11 5.00 -37.61
C ARG A 525 17.38 4.50 -36.92
N ASN A 526 17.50 3.17 -36.95
CA ASN A 526 18.72 2.35 -37.01
C ASN A 526 19.72 2.37 -35.83
N MET A 527 19.56 1.34 -34.99
CA MET A 527 20.54 0.30 -34.68
C MET A 527 21.98 0.66 -34.26
N HIS A 528 22.37 -0.01 -33.16
CA HIS A 528 23.71 -0.26 -32.60
C HIS A 528 24.30 0.81 -31.66
N ARG A 529 24.09 0.63 -30.35
CA ARG A 529 25.22 0.44 -29.41
C ARG A 529 24.80 -0.18 -28.06
N PRO A 530 25.70 -0.97 -27.43
CA PRO A 530 25.37 -1.84 -26.31
C PRO A 530 25.54 -1.19 -24.93
N ASP A 531 24.75 -1.70 -23.99
CA ASP A 531 24.76 -1.41 -22.56
C ASP A 531 26.15 -1.51 -21.92
N ARG A 532 26.56 -0.44 -21.23
CA ARG A 532 27.68 -0.47 -20.28
C ARG A 532 27.16 -0.90 -18.91
N LYS A 533 27.32 -2.18 -18.59
CA LYS A 533 27.23 -2.72 -17.23
C LYS A 533 28.30 -2.09 -16.33
N ARG A 534 27.85 -1.59 -15.19
CA ARG A 534 28.68 -1.12 -14.07
C ARG A 534 29.26 -2.34 -13.34
N ARG A 535 30.56 -2.30 -13.06
CA ARG A 535 31.29 -3.32 -12.28
C ARG A 535 30.93 -3.23 -10.81
N ASP A 536 30.54 -4.35 -10.23
CA ASP A 536 30.70 -4.65 -8.81
C ASP A 536 32.15 -5.00 -8.51
N MET A 537 32.66 -4.53 -7.37
CA MET A 537 33.97 -4.91 -6.85
C MET A 537 33.79 -5.33 -5.39
N PHE A 538 33.57 -6.62 -5.19
CA PHE A 538 33.83 -7.30 -3.93
C PHE A 538 35.35 -7.53 -3.83
N GLY A 539 35.95 -7.08 -2.74
CA GLY A 539 37.29 -7.44 -2.30
C GLY A 539 37.22 -7.74 -0.80
N THR A 540 37.37 -9.01 -0.47
CA THR A 540 37.58 -9.57 0.88
C THR A 540 38.95 -9.19 1.42
N ASP A 541 39.06 -8.92 2.73
CA ASP A 541 40.21 -9.37 3.51
C ASP A 541 39.84 -9.67 4.98
N ASN A 542 40.54 -10.65 5.53
CA ASN A 542 40.22 -11.44 6.72
C ASN A 542 41.04 -11.01 7.97
N THR A 543 40.42 -11.24 9.14
CA THR A 543 41.01 -11.71 10.42
C THR A 543 41.83 -10.82 11.37
N THR A 544 41.65 -11.15 12.67
CA THR A 544 42.40 -10.85 13.92
C THR A 544 41.86 -9.66 14.75
N ASP A 545 41.70 -9.73 16.08
CA ASP A 545 41.86 -10.81 17.06
C ASP A 545 40.98 -10.49 18.29
N SER A 546 40.62 -11.52 19.04
CA SER A 546 39.78 -11.45 20.22
C SER A 546 40.63 -11.21 21.46
N GLY A 547 40.36 -10.11 22.18
CA GLY A 547 41.00 -9.79 23.46
C GLY A 547 39.95 -9.56 24.53
N ASN A 548 39.56 -10.61 25.24
CA ASN A 548 38.73 -10.55 26.44
C ASN A 548 39.57 -10.02 27.62
N SER A 549 39.04 -9.05 28.36
CA SER A 549 39.50 -8.72 29.71
C SER A 549 38.31 -8.29 30.55
N THR A 550 37.80 -9.27 31.29
CA THR A 550 36.81 -9.11 32.36
C THR A 550 37.46 -8.43 33.56
N SER A 551 36.94 -7.27 33.95
CA SER A 551 37.18 -6.68 35.28
C SER A 551 35.86 -6.66 36.04
N SER A 552 35.83 -7.45 37.09
CA SER A 552 34.83 -7.50 38.15
C SER A 552 34.95 -6.27 39.04
N LEU A 553 33.84 -5.53 39.20
CA LEU A 553 33.65 -4.59 40.29
C LEU A 553 32.35 -4.94 41.00
N ILE A 554 32.53 -5.51 42.18
CA ILE A 554 31.52 -5.78 43.19
C ILE A 554 31.08 -4.43 43.76
N GLY A 555 29.81 -4.08 43.55
CA GLY A 555 29.14 -2.96 44.19
C GLY A 555 27.92 -3.50 44.92
N SER A 556 27.91 -3.33 46.24
CA SER A 556 26.86 -3.74 47.18
C SER A 556 25.47 -3.23 46.77
N GLU A 557 24.55 -4.15 46.52
CA GLU A 557 23.11 -3.85 46.41
C GLU A 557 22.58 -3.40 47.79
N GLU A 558 22.35 -2.09 47.92
CA GLU A 558 21.42 -1.60 48.91
C GLU A 558 20.01 -2.09 48.56
N VAL A 559 19.34 -2.65 49.56
CA VAL A 559 17.97 -3.13 49.50
C VAL A 559 17.05 -1.94 49.19
N ILE A 560 16.69 -1.81 47.91
CA ILE A 560 15.65 -0.88 47.44
C ILE A 560 14.31 -1.37 48.03
N PRO A 561 13.53 -0.52 48.72
CA PRO A 561 12.21 -0.90 49.20
C PRO A 561 11.37 -1.36 48.02
N THR A 562 10.69 -2.50 48.16
CA THR A 562 9.84 -3.08 47.12
C THR A 562 8.95 -2.00 46.47
N PRO A 563 9.08 -1.75 45.15
CA PRO A 563 8.24 -0.76 44.49
C PRO A 563 6.80 -1.26 44.56
N VAL A 564 5.89 -0.41 45.04
CA VAL A 564 4.45 -0.69 45.04
C VAL A 564 4.03 -1.02 43.60
N VAL A 565 3.82 -2.30 43.28
CA VAL A 565 3.48 -2.72 41.92
C VAL A 565 2.01 -2.37 41.67
N TYR A 566 1.76 -1.38 40.80
CA TYR A 566 0.39 -1.09 40.36
C TYR A 566 -0.14 -2.27 39.54
N THR A 567 -1.39 -2.67 39.75
CA THR A 567 -2.01 -3.76 38.99
C THR A 567 -2.40 -3.30 37.58
N PHE A 568 -2.47 -4.25 36.65
CA PHE A 568 -3.05 -4.01 35.33
C PHE A 568 -4.57 -3.98 35.43
N ALA A 569 -5.20 -2.97 34.84
CA ALA A 569 -6.60 -3.04 34.43
C ALA A 569 -6.68 -3.61 33.01
N GLU A 570 -7.77 -4.32 32.68
CA GLU A 570 -7.97 -5.01 31.40
C GLU A 570 -9.35 -4.70 30.83
N GLU A 571 -9.42 -4.55 29.51
CA GLU A 571 -10.67 -4.48 28.75
C GLU A 571 -10.54 -5.21 27.41
N MET A 572 -11.62 -5.88 26.99
CA MET A 572 -11.72 -6.56 25.70
C MET A 572 -12.43 -5.69 24.67
N VAL A 573 -11.83 -5.52 23.50
CA VAL A 573 -12.33 -4.66 22.42
C VAL A 573 -12.74 -5.50 21.23
N PHE A 574 -14.02 -5.46 20.87
CA PHE A 574 -14.60 -6.23 19.77
C PHE A 574 -14.89 -5.35 18.55
N GLY A 575 -14.49 -5.82 17.36
CA GLY A 575 -14.84 -5.20 16.07
C GLY A 575 -14.29 -3.79 15.83
N LYS A 576 -13.38 -3.29 16.69
CA LYS A 576 -12.79 -1.95 16.61
C LYS A 576 -11.30 -2.02 16.88
N GLU A 577 -10.54 -1.12 16.26
CA GLU A 577 -9.09 -0.97 16.44
C GLU A 577 -8.75 0.29 17.26
N ARG A 578 -9.66 0.68 18.15
CA ARG A 578 -9.52 1.84 19.03
C ARG A 578 -10.28 1.66 20.34
N ILE A 579 -9.78 2.29 21.40
CA ILE A 579 -10.43 2.36 22.73
C ILE A 579 -10.17 3.73 23.37
N THR A 580 -11.08 4.17 24.25
CA THR A 580 -10.89 5.33 25.12
C THR A 580 -10.89 4.85 26.57
N ILE A 581 -9.72 4.89 27.19
CA ILE A 581 -9.52 4.51 28.59
C ILE A 581 -9.87 5.72 29.46
N THR A 582 -10.81 5.55 30.39
CA THR A 582 -11.32 6.61 31.26
C THR A 582 -10.98 6.37 32.74
N GLY A 583 -11.12 7.40 33.58
CA GLY A 583 -10.88 7.27 35.03
C GLY A 583 -9.39 7.22 35.41
N LEU A 584 -8.53 7.76 34.55
CA LEU A 584 -7.09 7.83 34.78
C LEU A 584 -6.75 9.05 35.66
N ARG A 585 -5.61 8.98 36.37
CA ARG A 585 -5.09 10.10 37.14
C ARG A 585 -4.52 11.16 36.19
N HIS A 586 -4.71 12.44 36.53
CA HIS A 586 -4.14 13.54 35.75
C HIS A 586 -2.62 13.54 35.77
N PHE A 587 -2.06 14.06 34.68
CA PHE A 587 -0.64 14.12 34.41
C PHE A 587 0.18 12.88 34.81
N THR A 588 -0.35 11.69 34.57
CA THR A 588 0.26 10.43 35.02
C THR A 588 0.58 9.55 33.80
N ALA A 589 1.76 8.92 33.81
CA ALA A 589 2.16 7.99 32.75
C ALA A 589 1.53 6.61 32.94
N TYR A 590 1.08 6.01 31.84
CA TYR A 590 0.51 4.68 31.77
C TYR A 590 1.26 3.85 30.73
N ARG A 591 1.54 2.59 31.08
CA ARG A 591 2.03 1.57 30.15
C ARG A 591 0.81 0.79 29.65
N ILE A 592 0.59 0.80 28.35
CA ILE A 592 -0.53 0.12 27.69
C ILE A 592 0.03 -1.06 26.90
N GLN A 593 -0.62 -2.21 27.02
CA GLN A 593 -0.32 -3.41 26.24
C GLN A 593 -1.57 -3.86 25.47
N ILE A 594 -1.38 -4.29 24.23
CA ILE A 594 -2.46 -4.72 23.34
C ILE A 594 -2.12 -6.07 22.74
N GLN A 595 -3.02 -7.03 22.88
CA GLN A 595 -2.91 -8.36 22.27
C GLN A 595 -4.04 -8.56 21.27
N ALA A 596 -3.77 -9.21 20.14
CA ALA A 596 -4.76 -9.63 19.16
C ALA A 596 -5.14 -11.10 19.40
N CYS A 597 -6.44 -11.38 19.45
CA CYS A 597 -6.97 -12.72 19.62
C CYS A 597 -7.81 -13.11 18.39
N ASN A 598 -7.62 -14.33 17.91
CA ASN A 598 -8.40 -14.88 16.81
C ASN A 598 -9.39 -15.94 17.31
N HIS A 599 -10.23 -16.47 16.41
CA HIS A 599 -11.24 -17.49 16.74
C HIS A 599 -10.68 -18.77 17.39
N ALA A 600 -9.37 -19.05 17.27
CA ALA A 600 -8.73 -20.21 17.87
C ALA A 600 -7.96 -19.87 19.15
N SER A 601 -8.05 -18.63 19.66
CA SER A 601 -7.23 -18.14 20.78
C SER A 601 -7.39 -18.94 22.07
N GLU A 602 -8.51 -19.64 22.27
CA GLU A 602 -8.71 -20.54 23.41
C GLU A 602 -7.76 -21.76 23.37
N LEU A 603 -7.36 -22.20 22.18
CA LEU A 603 -6.48 -23.34 21.97
C LEU A 603 -5.02 -22.92 21.79
N VAL A 604 -4.75 -21.87 21.02
CA VAL A 604 -3.39 -21.46 20.62
C VAL A 604 -2.87 -20.22 21.36
N GLY A 605 -3.72 -19.58 22.15
CA GLY A 605 -3.41 -18.30 22.82
C GLY A 605 -3.57 -17.09 21.90
N CYS A 606 -3.57 -15.90 22.52
CA CYS A 606 -3.52 -14.63 21.80
C CYS A 606 -2.08 -14.26 21.41
N SER A 607 -1.94 -13.18 20.62
CA SER A 607 -0.63 -12.67 20.22
C SER A 607 0.24 -12.28 21.40
N ALA A 608 1.54 -12.14 21.15
CA ALA A 608 2.40 -11.35 22.03
C ALA A 608 1.85 -9.90 22.15
N PRO A 609 2.09 -9.22 23.29
CA PRO A 609 1.63 -7.85 23.50
C PRO A 609 2.45 -6.83 22.71
N ALA A 610 1.76 -5.89 22.06
CA ALA A 610 2.33 -4.63 21.59
C ALA A 610 2.26 -3.57 22.69
N TYR A 611 3.32 -2.80 22.89
CA TYR A 611 3.42 -1.84 23.99
C TYR A 611 3.44 -0.39 23.50
N VAL A 612 2.75 0.49 24.23
CA VAL A 612 2.86 1.94 24.10
C VAL A 612 2.79 2.58 25.48
N SER A 613 3.50 3.68 25.68
CA SER A 613 3.41 4.48 26.90
C SER A 613 2.87 5.86 26.58
N ALA A 614 1.92 6.33 27.38
CA ALA A 614 1.32 7.65 27.21
C ALA A 614 1.04 8.30 28.55
N ARG A 615 1.10 9.64 28.58
CA ARG A 615 0.82 10.46 29.75
C ARG A 615 -0.48 11.24 29.53
N THR A 616 -1.36 11.25 30.53
CA THR A 616 -2.59 12.05 30.51
C THR A 616 -2.29 13.55 30.52
N GLN A 617 -3.24 14.37 30.05
CA GLN A 617 -3.11 15.83 30.14
C GLN A 617 -3.02 16.31 31.61
N PRO A 618 -2.39 17.47 31.86
CA PRO A 618 -2.42 18.10 33.18
C PRO A 618 -3.83 18.63 33.50
N HIS A 619 -4.18 18.59 34.78
CA HIS A 619 -5.35 19.29 35.30
C HIS A 619 -4.98 20.75 35.58
N PHE A 620 -5.83 21.70 35.17
CA PHE A 620 -5.45 23.11 35.05
C PHE A 620 -5.14 23.81 36.39
N ASP A 621 -5.80 23.41 37.49
CA ASP A 621 -5.64 24.00 38.82
C ASP A 621 -4.91 23.09 39.82
N ALA A 622 -4.47 21.90 39.41
CA ALA A 622 -3.88 20.90 40.30
C ALA A 622 -2.56 21.37 40.96
N ASP A 623 -1.86 22.30 40.30
CA ASP A 623 -0.59 22.86 40.80
C ASP A 623 -0.78 24.17 41.59
N ASN A 624 -2.02 24.65 41.75
CA ASN A 624 -2.29 25.88 42.46
C ASN A 624 -2.21 25.68 43.98
N ILE A 625 -1.61 26.64 44.67
CA ILE A 625 -1.57 26.64 46.14
C ILE A 625 -2.95 27.09 46.64
N THR A 626 -3.70 26.16 47.22
CA THR A 626 -5.04 26.43 47.76
C THR A 626 -4.97 26.82 49.24
N GLY A 627 -5.66 27.90 49.62
CA GLY A 627 -5.74 28.41 50.99
C GLY A 627 -4.94 29.69 51.22
N HIS A 628 -5.16 30.36 52.36
CA HIS A 628 -4.46 31.60 52.70
C HIS A 628 -3.01 31.33 53.09
N VAL A 629 -2.09 32.12 52.51
CA VAL A 629 -0.69 32.16 52.93
C VAL A 629 -0.61 32.85 54.29
N LYS A 630 -0.12 32.15 55.31
CA LYS A 630 0.13 32.75 56.62
C LYS A 630 1.45 33.51 56.57
N CYS A 631 1.43 34.76 56.98
CA CYS A 631 2.59 35.63 57.02
C CYS A 631 2.76 36.16 58.45
N GLU A 632 3.84 35.78 59.12
CA GLU A 632 4.19 36.25 60.46
C GLU A 632 5.47 37.09 60.41
N VAL A 633 5.42 38.30 60.98
CA VAL A 633 6.56 39.22 61.03
C VAL A 633 7.10 39.24 62.45
N VAL A 634 8.36 38.84 62.62
CA VAL A 634 9.05 38.87 63.92
C VAL A 634 10.35 39.66 63.74
N LYS A 635 10.39 40.89 64.29
CA LYS A 635 11.47 41.87 64.05
C LYS A 635 11.58 42.18 62.53
N ASN A 636 12.74 41.91 61.92
CA ASN A 636 13.02 42.12 60.49
C ASN A 636 13.08 40.78 59.71
N ILE A 637 12.40 39.74 60.22
CA ILE A 637 12.29 38.42 59.58
C ILE A 637 10.82 38.11 59.32
N ILE A 638 10.54 37.60 58.12
CA ILE A 638 9.21 37.15 57.72
C ILE A 638 9.19 35.65 57.62
N TYR A 639 8.17 35.03 58.22
CA TYR A 639 7.85 33.63 58.08
C TYR A 639 6.62 33.48 57.18
N LEU A 640 6.84 32.94 55.98
CA LEU A 640 5.79 32.61 55.02
C LEU A 640 5.45 31.13 55.13
N GLN A 641 4.20 30.79 55.37
CA GLN A 641 3.72 29.40 55.44
C GLN A 641 2.53 29.20 54.49
N TRP A 642 2.59 28.15 53.69
CA TRP A 642 1.53 27.77 52.75
C TRP A 642 1.37 26.26 52.70
N LYS A 643 0.21 25.79 52.23
CA LYS A 643 -0.11 24.37 52.09
C LYS A 643 0.32 23.86 50.70
N GLU A 644 1.07 22.75 50.65
CA GLU A 644 1.41 22.08 49.38
C GLU A 644 0.14 21.60 48.66
N PRO A 645 0.05 21.73 47.32
CA PRO A 645 -1.05 21.19 46.54
C PRO A 645 -1.25 19.69 46.83
N SER A 646 -2.50 19.27 47.08
CA SER A 646 -2.80 17.91 47.55
C SER A 646 -2.62 16.83 46.49
N ASP A 647 -2.90 17.16 45.23
CA ASP A 647 -2.75 16.26 44.08
C ASP A 647 -2.19 17.01 42.87
N PRO A 648 -0.88 17.33 42.88
CA PRO A 648 -0.25 18.10 41.82
C PRO A 648 -0.12 17.30 40.53
N ASN A 649 0.07 17.98 39.40
CA ASN A 649 0.38 17.37 38.11
C ASN A 649 1.74 16.66 38.16
N GLY A 650 1.72 15.39 38.56
CA GLY A 650 2.91 14.58 38.81
C GLY A 650 3.54 14.87 40.17
N LEU A 651 4.42 15.86 40.24
CA LEU A 651 5.21 16.19 41.44
C LEU A 651 5.58 17.68 41.47
N VAL A 652 5.36 18.35 42.60
CA VAL A 652 5.90 19.70 42.84
C VAL A 652 7.41 19.61 43.09
N VAL A 653 8.22 20.26 42.25
CA VAL A 653 9.68 20.20 42.32
C VAL A 653 10.30 21.37 43.08
N LEU A 654 9.67 22.55 43.02
CA LEU A 654 10.07 23.75 43.77
C LEU A 654 8.92 24.76 43.87
N TYR A 655 9.11 25.80 44.68
CA TYR A 655 8.23 26.97 44.77
C TYR A 655 9.00 28.24 44.44
N GLU A 656 8.31 29.24 43.92
CA GLU A 656 8.85 30.58 43.74
C GLU A 656 8.08 31.58 44.59
N VAL A 657 8.82 32.41 45.32
CA VAL A 657 8.29 33.50 46.14
C VAL A 657 8.73 34.80 45.50
N LYS A 658 7.78 35.64 45.09
CA LYS A 658 8.04 37.00 44.59
C LYS A 658 7.52 38.01 45.58
N TYR A 659 8.33 39.01 45.90
CA TYR A 659 7.92 40.12 46.76
C TYR A 659 8.51 41.44 46.29
N GLN A 660 7.80 42.53 46.55
CA GLN A 660 8.17 43.88 46.15
C GLN A 660 7.75 44.89 47.21
N LEU A 661 8.56 45.93 47.41
CA LEU A 661 8.27 47.06 48.29
C LEU A 661 7.32 48.04 47.59
N GLY A 662 6.15 48.29 48.17
CA GLY A 662 5.17 49.28 47.73
C GLY A 662 5.49 50.66 48.31
N GLY A 663 5.48 51.69 47.45
CA GLY A 663 5.47 53.09 47.91
C GLY A 663 6.67 53.98 47.53
N SER A 664 7.57 53.59 46.62
CA SER A 664 8.64 54.49 46.17
C SER A 664 8.20 55.42 45.04
N ARG A 665 8.22 56.75 45.27
CA ARG A 665 8.19 57.80 44.23
C ARG A 665 9.45 57.82 43.34
N PHE A 666 10.41 56.93 43.58
CA PHE A 666 11.62 56.74 42.79
C PHE A 666 11.58 55.39 42.05
N ASN A 667 11.92 55.42 40.75
CA ASN A 667 11.93 54.31 39.79
C ASN A 667 12.89 53.13 40.12
N PHE A 668 12.82 52.54 41.32
CA PHE A 668 13.61 51.36 41.70
C PHE A 668 12.82 50.37 42.59
N SER A 669 11.56 50.06 42.27
CA SER A 669 10.88 48.90 42.88
C SER A 669 11.43 47.59 42.26
N GLN A 670 12.61 47.14 42.69
CA GLN A 670 13.20 45.90 42.20
C GLN A 670 12.43 44.71 42.78
N ILE A 671 11.70 44.00 41.93
CA ILE A 671 11.00 42.76 42.29
C ILE A 671 12.05 41.73 42.71
N GLN A 672 11.94 41.24 43.94
CA GLN A 672 12.79 40.18 44.46
C GLN A 672 12.11 38.83 44.23
N GLN A 673 12.87 37.86 43.72
CA GLN A 673 12.40 36.50 43.46
C GLN A 673 13.30 35.50 44.16
N HIS A 674 12.72 34.66 45.02
CA HIS A 674 13.40 33.55 45.67
C HIS A 674 12.85 32.20 45.21
N CYS A 675 13.76 31.23 45.07
CA CYS A 675 13.43 29.84 44.83
C CYS A 675 13.47 29.07 46.14
N VAL A 676 12.45 28.25 46.40
CA VAL A 676 12.34 27.38 47.57
C VAL A 676 12.24 25.94 47.08
N SER A 677 13.25 25.14 47.35
CA SER A 677 13.30 23.75 46.89
C SER A 677 12.32 22.87 47.65
N ARG A 678 11.96 21.72 47.07
CA ARG A 678 11.05 20.77 47.72
C ARG A 678 11.61 20.27 49.06
N SER A 679 12.90 20.00 49.15
CA SER A 679 13.59 19.61 50.38
C SER A 679 13.48 20.70 51.45
N SER A 680 13.83 21.94 51.09
CA SER A 680 13.74 23.10 51.98
C SER A 680 12.31 23.35 52.48
N TYR A 681 11.32 23.27 51.59
CA TYR A 681 9.91 23.39 51.98
C TYR A 681 9.44 22.25 52.90
N ARG A 682 9.92 21.01 52.71
CA ARG A 682 9.55 19.88 53.57
C ARG A 682 10.07 20.04 54.99
N GLU A 683 11.26 20.60 55.16
CA GLU A 683 11.87 20.88 56.46
C GLU A 683 11.21 22.06 57.16
N GLY A 684 10.98 23.17 56.45
CA GLY A 684 10.49 24.43 57.04
C GLY A 684 8.98 24.64 56.98
N LYS A 685 8.23 23.84 56.20
CA LYS A 685 6.80 24.04 55.88
C LYS A 685 6.46 25.46 55.42
N GLY A 686 7.40 26.09 54.73
CA GLY A 686 7.36 27.50 54.41
C GLY A 686 8.72 28.04 54.01
N PHE A 687 8.86 29.36 54.04
CA PHE A 687 10.10 30.06 53.72
C PHE A 687 10.29 31.26 54.64
N GLN A 688 11.54 31.51 55.04
CA GLN A 688 11.90 32.66 55.87
C GLN A 688 12.68 33.69 55.04
N VAL A 689 12.25 34.94 55.06
CA VAL A 689 12.96 36.07 54.42
C VAL A 689 13.61 36.90 55.52
N ARG A 690 14.93 37.16 55.41
CA ARG A 690 15.71 37.90 56.41
C ARG A 690 16.20 39.23 55.81
N HIS A 691 16.42 40.23 56.67
CA HIS A 691 17.04 41.52 56.32
C HIS A 691 16.23 42.38 55.35
N LEU A 692 14.91 42.39 55.48
CA LEU A 692 14.06 43.32 54.72
C LEU A 692 14.16 44.74 55.27
N LEU A 693 14.01 45.72 54.38
CA LEU A 693 13.94 47.13 54.75
C LEU A 693 12.56 47.44 55.35
N PRO A 694 12.42 48.45 56.22
CA PRO A 694 11.13 48.94 56.67
C PRO A 694 10.23 49.39 55.51
N GLY A 695 8.94 49.08 55.59
CA GLY A 695 7.94 49.50 54.60
C GLY A 695 6.89 48.44 54.26
N ASP A 696 5.96 48.81 53.37
CA ASP A 696 4.83 47.97 52.95
C ASP A 696 5.23 47.11 51.75
N TYR A 697 5.04 45.79 51.84
CA TYR A 697 5.38 44.86 50.77
C TYR A 697 4.14 44.15 50.24
N THR A 698 4.23 43.73 48.98
CA THR A 698 3.30 42.79 48.33
C THR A 698 4.06 41.54 47.94
N ALA A 699 3.48 40.37 48.20
CA ALA A 699 4.08 39.09 47.82
C ALA A 699 3.08 38.10 47.24
N HIS A 700 3.61 37.22 46.39
CA HIS A 700 2.90 36.12 45.75
C HIS A 700 3.80 34.88 45.74
N ILE A 701 3.17 33.70 45.78
CA ILE A 701 3.86 32.42 45.73
C ILE A 701 3.26 31.59 44.59
N ARG A 702 4.08 30.79 43.91
CA ARG A 702 3.57 29.74 43.00
C ARG A 702 4.33 28.44 43.20
N ALA A 703 3.66 27.32 42.99
CA ALA A 703 4.29 26.02 42.91
C ALA A 703 4.70 25.70 41.46
N ILE A 704 5.78 24.96 41.27
CA ILE A 704 6.22 24.46 39.96
C ILE A 704 6.22 22.94 40.02
N SER A 705 5.45 22.33 39.11
CA SER A 705 5.29 20.88 38.97
C SER A 705 6.05 20.34 37.75
N LEU A 706 5.91 19.03 37.49
CA LEU A 706 6.47 18.39 36.29
C LEU A 706 5.76 18.80 35.00
N SER A 707 4.52 19.29 35.06
CA SER A 707 3.79 19.80 33.89
C SER A 707 4.16 21.25 33.58
N GLY A 708 4.40 22.06 34.61
CA GLY A 708 4.76 23.46 34.44
C GLY A 708 4.53 24.31 35.69
N ASN A 709 4.29 25.59 35.46
CA ASN A 709 4.14 26.57 36.53
C ASN A 709 2.67 26.64 36.94
N GLY A 710 2.39 26.48 38.23
CA GLY A 710 1.08 26.80 38.80
C GLY A 710 0.80 28.31 38.77
N SER A 711 -0.45 28.66 39.06
CA SER A 711 -0.89 30.05 39.17
C SER A 711 -0.25 30.71 40.39
N TRP A 712 -0.03 32.03 40.31
CA TRP A 712 0.34 32.83 41.48
C TRP A 712 -0.83 32.85 42.46
N THR A 713 -0.53 32.79 43.76
CA THR A 713 -1.51 33.08 44.81
C THR A 713 -1.98 34.53 44.72
N GLU A 714 -3.15 34.82 45.30
CA GLU A 714 -3.59 36.19 45.52
C GLU A 714 -2.53 37.03 46.26
N PRO A 715 -2.43 38.35 45.97
CA PRO A 715 -1.55 39.26 46.69
C PRO A 715 -1.83 39.25 48.17
N PHE A 716 -0.78 39.03 48.96
CA PHE A 716 -0.82 39.30 50.38
C PHE A 716 0.16 40.42 50.74
N HIS A 717 -0.29 41.27 51.66
CA HIS A 717 0.40 42.47 52.08
C HIS A 717 0.97 42.27 53.49
N PHE A 718 2.19 42.75 53.72
CA PHE A 718 2.79 42.77 55.05
C PHE A 718 3.67 44.01 55.19
N ARG A 719 3.82 44.50 56.42
CA ARG A 719 4.62 45.68 56.73
C ARG A 719 5.78 45.30 57.64
N ILE A 720 6.97 45.80 57.32
CA ILE A 720 8.14 45.73 58.20
C ILE A 720 8.19 47.04 59.00
N PRO A 721 8.10 46.98 60.35
CA PRO A 721 8.20 48.16 61.20
C PRO A 721 9.59 48.81 61.14
N ASP A 722 9.64 50.11 61.40
CA ASP A 722 10.86 50.94 61.39
C ASP A 722 11.87 50.55 62.47
#